data_AF-A0A1E8F1T4-F1
#
_entry.id   AF-A0A1E8F1T4-F1
#
_cell.length_a   1.000
_cell.length_b   1.000
_cell.length_c   1.000
_cell.angle_alpha   90.00
_cell.angle_beta   90.00
_cell.angle_gamma   90.00
#
_symmetry.space_group_name_H-M   'P 1'
#
loop_
_entity.id
_entity.type
_entity.pdbx_description
1 polymer ?
#
loop_
_entity_poly.entity_id
_entity_poly.type
_entity_poly.pdbx_seq_one_letter_code
_entity_poly.pdbx_strand_id
1 'polypeptide(L)'
;MATRKRQYHIWQYKLEQLNEVDGKLMLDFDKNDAVNTSETLMFYILNEKIMGRKYDGTVEYKTDENGNEIKVRKNFIPIITLETGRSRDKEETAKLNKLLNEGFYVAEPKGHFVFIDNVLSGSQNKECRQMFVLKKYLEPLKEYVSIGIEPQKCTISKNLTRNALTTTDVYSIPVDMKKLGICIIPDCEVPVFEDVNIIKPYARTLDEEKQYGELMAWIEADKEYYKKVKAGSELVNADDCTIEKQDKKNRKKSSYKTVSQWKEAGRKVKEEELENPKARIYVDTKAKYYALYIEEQTDEIGEDETKEIPITEWSTGLQVVTDKNHKCMENVFDGMGIVSKELGEKFEKFLKTEYPITGYQLRLPAIKGFFPVVDFKAYYKKHNIEYIYDMWGQAYKVDDIDILTTESTFKAKLNVTGLKEEGSEKKEWLFQSIKEYKNLLIKYGYDVIGIANFAKPVEEEFRRATYQLWLALNINRLDLLALSNVQGDVIHKVLSIYRKDEIDWQDIKYIETFLNLIQKENADTNLAKECADAIKAIHINKKMVFDRKVIQTIKDVINKKLDDMCMGRFYVKGKYLYVTQDVLAFLRYAGAENKEQWEYSGFLDKKQFYCGGKIAGRSLLARNPIMSYSEIAKVEFVDYQGEDLEFINHLDNIIQMPLGTEPDRLGGCDRDGDELFVLSTDYNLKDTKIEYLQNYNYVVKREESENFGKNMLEIINQSLQEHFDTRFPDKDIVTIEDYVVSSLVQVNDEDKATAPSKEWNKENVIQFILDSEDKTGAITDINTAIENVANEAGDLSKYALPNAIMKDLQGKMIDASKSGLFDQVVVPEVIKLKFRKKPQFMFYKDGNEFNKDYSTKSALDFFADRIQQFKEYVNRVMREDTNRKIKAQRFENIYNYLMNPELDGEVVQKVIEDLDDVYSHFIQENRTLAILKSRINPYSSDDKYKRERAIVDQKFKDLYEKTRMDAEKICGCPSLLATASVRMTYINTKYNNQNDNYSFCWIVAPEGILHNIKMHEDNEKIYVVKADSKEEDVFEWLGEYYKTQVFDGEYPLNFDEEKDMSIPEEYIRKEKEELPDIEDLKITIMGVEKGKAEEVADEMLGKSYKLFVNERNWLGIDGNMSIKERETLSSGIDLRKYIDHDVMIKEIITAKNTQTVIIAKVDIKG
;
A
#
# COMPACT_ATOMS: atom_id res chain seq x y z
N MET A 1 -19.73 17.16 -6.42
CA MET A 1 -19.17 16.06 -5.59
C MET A 1 -19.77 14.74 -6.06
N ALA A 2 -18.91 13.79 -6.44
CA ALA A 2 -19.30 12.42 -6.76
C ALA A 2 -19.98 11.74 -5.56
N THR A 3 -20.95 10.87 -5.83
CA THR A 3 -21.65 10.10 -4.79
C THR A 3 -20.67 9.13 -4.11
N ARG A 4 -20.57 9.14 -2.78
CA ARG A 4 -19.78 8.17 -1.99
C ARG A 4 -20.66 7.00 -1.53
N LYS A 5 -20.08 5.81 -1.33
CA LYS A 5 -20.78 4.67 -0.70
C LYS A 5 -21.26 5.10 0.69
N ARG A 6 -22.50 4.76 1.04
CA ARG A 6 -23.03 5.00 2.39
C ARG A 6 -22.16 4.29 3.43
N GLN A 7 -22.10 4.87 4.62
CA GLN A 7 -21.17 4.46 5.68
C GLN A 7 -21.94 4.02 6.93
N TYR A 8 -21.64 2.82 7.43
CA TYR A 8 -22.27 2.18 8.59
C TYR A 8 -21.23 1.91 9.68
N HIS A 9 -21.67 1.69 10.92
CA HIS A 9 -20.78 1.34 12.02
C HIS A 9 -21.03 -0.09 12.51
N ILE A 10 -19.96 -0.90 12.57
CA ILE A 10 -19.95 -2.27 13.09
C ILE A 10 -18.81 -2.44 14.09
N TRP A 11 -18.78 -3.56 14.81
CA TRP A 11 -17.69 -3.88 15.72
C TRP A 11 -16.82 -5.03 15.21
N GLN A 12 -15.53 -4.95 15.51
CA GLN A 12 -14.52 -5.88 15.05
C GLN A 12 -13.61 -6.30 16.22
N TYR A 13 -13.60 -7.60 16.53
CA TYR A 13 -12.82 -8.17 17.62
C TYR A 13 -12.02 -9.40 17.15
N LYS A 14 -11.23 -9.99 18.06
CA LYS A 14 -10.44 -11.22 17.87
C LYS A 14 -10.96 -12.35 18.75
N LEU A 15 -10.74 -13.59 18.33
CA LEU A 15 -11.10 -14.79 19.11
C LEU A 15 -10.46 -14.80 20.51
N GLU A 16 -9.25 -14.27 20.64
CA GLU A 16 -8.51 -14.13 21.91
C GLU A 16 -9.21 -13.20 22.91
N GLN A 17 -9.99 -12.21 22.44
CA GLN A 17 -10.69 -11.23 23.29
C GLN A 17 -11.98 -11.77 23.92
N LEU A 18 -12.38 -12.99 23.57
CA LEU A 18 -13.50 -13.67 24.22
C LEU A 18 -13.03 -14.36 25.49
N ASN A 19 -13.72 -14.10 26.60
CA ASN A 19 -13.48 -14.74 27.88
C ASN A 19 -14.58 -15.76 28.16
N GLU A 20 -14.24 -16.88 28.77
CA GLU A 20 -15.24 -17.85 29.23
C GLU A 20 -15.63 -17.55 30.68
N VAL A 21 -16.92 -17.31 30.92
CA VAL A 21 -17.51 -17.05 32.24
C VAL A 21 -18.75 -17.92 32.38
N ASP A 22 -18.81 -18.75 33.42
CA ASP A 22 -19.91 -19.68 33.68
C ASP A 22 -20.28 -20.57 32.47
N GLY A 23 -19.27 -21.04 31.74
CA GLY A 23 -19.44 -21.88 30.55
C GLY A 23 -19.91 -21.13 29.30
N LYS A 24 -20.06 -19.80 29.35
CA LYS A 24 -20.47 -18.95 28.21
C LYS A 24 -19.33 -18.09 27.73
N LEU A 25 -19.27 -17.87 26.42
CA LEU A 25 -18.35 -16.90 25.83
C LEU A 25 -18.90 -15.49 26.03
N MET A 26 -18.10 -14.64 26.67
CA MET A 26 -18.38 -13.24 26.94
C MET A 26 -17.40 -12.37 26.16
N LEU A 27 -17.90 -11.27 25.62
CA LEU A 27 -17.08 -10.22 25.02
C LEU A 27 -17.21 -8.96 25.86
N ASP A 28 -16.07 -8.39 26.26
CA ASP A 28 -16.04 -7.04 26.81
C ASP A 28 -16.23 -6.04 25.66
N PHE A 29 -17.32 -5.31 25.70
CA PHE A 29 -17.78 -4.50 24.57
C PHE A 29 -17.69 -3.03 24.94
N ASP A 30 -17.14 -2.24 24.02
CA ASP A 30 -17.23 -0.79 24.06
C ASP A 30 -17.95 -0.27 22.81
N LYS A 31 -18.95 0.59 23.01
CA LYS A 31 -19.64 1.28 21.91
C LYS A 31 -18.68 2.15 21.10
N ASN A 32 -17.60 2.64 21.72
CA ASN A 32 -16.56 3.46 21.11
C ASN A 32 -15.57 2.64 20.26
N ASP A 33 -15.64 1.31 20.27
CA ASP A 33 -14.83 0.45 19.38
C ASP A 33 -15.40 0.33 17.97
N ALA A 34 -16.62 0.84 17.73
CA ALA A 34 -17.28 0.66 16.45
C ALA A 34 -16.48 1.30 15.30
N VAL A 35 -16.12 0.53 14.29
CA VAL A 35 -15.41 0.99 13.11
C VAL A 35 -16.37 1.32 11.99
N ASN A 36 -16.00 2.31 11.18
CA ASN A 36 -16.76 2.68 10.00
C ASN A 36 -16.52 1.65 8.87
N THR A 37 -17.59 1.26 8.17
CA THR A 37 -17.56 0.35 7.03
C THR A 37 -18.48 0.84 5.92
N SER A 38 -18.10 0.54 4.67
CA SER A 38 -18.93 0.85 3.50
C SER A 38 -20.21 0.01 3.46
N GLU A 39 -21.20 0.53 2.76
CA GLU A 39 -22.47 -0.15 2.49
C GLU A 39 -22.28 -1.47 1.75
N THR A 40 -23.03 -2.47 2.20
CA THR A 40 -23.24 -3.74 1.51
C THR A 40 -24.75 -3.93 1.31
N LEU A 41 -25.17 -4.78 0.37
CA LEU A 41 -26.60 -5.10 0.21
C LEU A 41 -27.18 -5.66 1.52
N MET A 42 -26.41 -6.46 2.25
CA MET A 42 -26.80 -7.02 3.53
C MET A 42 -27.01 -5.93 4.60
N PHE A 43 -26.12 -4.93 4.69
CA PHE A 43 -26.29 -3.82 5.63
C PHE A 43 -27.50 -2.95 5.28
N TYR A 44 -27.69 -2.67 3.99
CA TYR A 44 -28.87 -1.98 3.49
C TYR A 44 -30.16 -2.70 3.90
N ILE A 45 -30.25 -4.01 3.64
CA ILE A 45 -31.41 -4.84 3.99
C ILE A 45 -31.64 -4.86 5.49
N LEU A 46 -30.59 -5.13 6.27
CA LEU A 46 -30.70 -5.20 7.72
C LEU A 46 -31.18 -3.87 8.29
N ASN A 47 -30.65 -2.74 7.83
CA ASN A 47 -31.04 -1.43 8.30
C ASN A 47 -32.45 -1.02 7.87
N GLU A 48 -32.74 -1.07 6.57
CA GLU A 48 -33.96 -0.47 6.02
C GLU A 48 -35.14 -1.44 5.97
N LYS A 49 -34.91 -2.72 5.65
CA LYS A 49 -35.98 -3.70 5.44
C LYS A 49 -36.32 -4.49 6.71
N ILE A 50 -35.31 -4.92 7.46
CA ILE A 50 -35.51 -5.71 8.69
C ILE A 50 -35.72 -4.82 9.91
N MET A 51 -34.90 -3.78 10.09
CA MET A 51 -34.99 -2.89 11.25
C MET A 51 -35.90 -1.67 11.04
N GLY A 52 -36.35 -1.42 9.80
CA GLY A 52 -37.27 -0.33 9.46
C GLY A 52 -36.70 1.08 9.68
N ARG A 53 -35.37 1.23 9.64
CA ARG A 53 -34.68 2.52 9.84
C ARG A 53 -34.28 3.11 8.50
N LYS A 54 -34.26 4.44 8.38
CA LYS A 54 -33.64 5.10 7.22
C LYS A 54 -32.16 5.35 7.48
N TYR A 55 -31.36 5.35 6.42
CA TYR A 55 -29.99 5.82 6.50
C TYR A 55 -29.96 7.32 6.85
N ASP A 56 -29.18 7.69 7.88
CA ASP A 56 -28.98 9.08 8.28
C ASP A 56 -27.56 9.54 7.92
N GLY A 57 -27.45 10.38 6.89
CA GLY A 57 -26.18 10.94 6.43
C GLY A 57 -25.77 12.24 7.12
N THR A 58 -26.55 12.74 8.08
CA THR A 58 -26.24 14.00 8.77
C THR A 58 -25.06 13.85 9.72
N VAL A 59 -24.20 14.87 9.78
CA VAL A 59 -23.06 14.93 10.70
C VAL A 59 -23.45 15.75 11.92
N GLU A 60 -23.33 15.14 13.10
CA GLU A 60 -23.62 15.76 14.39
C GLU A 60 -22.44 15.56 15.33
N TYR A 61 -22.28 16.49 16.29
CA TYR A 61 -21.25 16.47 17.32
C TYR A 61 -21.91 16.51 18.71
N LYS A 62 -21.29 15.90 19.71
CA LYS A 62 -21.73 15.94 21.12
C LYS A 62 -20.55 16.27 22.04
N THR A 63 -20.81 16.98 23.13
CA THR A 63 -19.78 17.23 24.15
C THR A 63 -19.60 15.99 25.05
N ASP A 64 -18.36 15.57 25.27
CA ASP A 64 -18.01 14.48 26.19
C ASP A 64 -17.87 14.96 27.65
N GLU A 65 -17.58 14.02 28.56
CA GLU A 65 -17.45 14.26 30.00
C GLU A 65 -16.30 15.23 30.36
N ASN A 66 -15.38 15.44 29.41
CA ASN A 66 -14.23 16.33 29.54
C ASN A 66 -14.43 17.66 28.79
N GLY A 67 -15.64 17.93 28.27
CA GLY A 67 -15.94 19.16 27.54
C GLY A 67 -15.55 19.16 26.06
N ASN A 68 -15.20 18.02 25.47
CA ASN A 68 -14.76 17.91 24.08
C ASN A 68 -15.91 17.59 23.12
N GLU A 69 -15.98 18.22 21.95
CA GLU A 69 -16.94 17.85 20.91
C GLU A 69 -16.47 16.61 20.13
N ILE A 70 -17.20 15.50 20.28
CA ILE A 70 -16.97 14.24 19.59
C ILE A 70 -18.06 14.03 18.54
N LYS A 71 -17.66 13.64 17.32
CA LYS A 71 -18.59 13.27 16.26
C LYS A 71 -19.48 12.10 16.70
N VAL A 72 -20.80 12.29 16.60
CA VAL A 72 -21.80 11.27 16.90
C VAL A 72 -21.75 10.21 15.81
N ARG A 73 -21.39 8.98 16.19
CA ARG A 73 -21.50 7.81 15.31
C ARG A 73 -22.98 7.45 15.12
N LYS A 74 -23.41 7.28 13.87
CA LYS A 74 -24.79 6.97 13.46
C LYS A 74 -24.82 5.69 12.60
N ASN A 75 -26.01 5.19 12.23
CA ASN A 75 -26.17 4.01 11.36
C ASN A 75 -25.47 2.74 11.89
N PHE A 76 -25.61 2.47 13.19
CA PHE A 76 -25.09 1.23 13.79
C PHE A 76 -25.87 0.01 13.32
N ILE A 77 -25.11 -0.98 12.84
CA ILE A 77 -25.62 -2.28 12.44
C ILE A 77 -25.29 -3.28 13.55
N PRO A 78 -26.26 -4.09 14.04
CA PRO A 78 -26.06 -5.05 15.13
C PRO A 78 -25.30 -6.30 14.67
N ILE A 79 -24.18 -6.09 13.98
CA ILE A 79 -23.25 -7.11 13.51
C ILE A 79 -21.91 -6.88 14.20
N ILE A 80 -21.37 -7.96 14.74
CA ILE A 80 -20.00 -8.04 15.26
C ILE A 80 -19.26 -9.06 14.42
N THR A 81 -18.03 -8.74 14.06
CA THR A 81 -17.17 -9.67 13.32
C THR A 81 -15.96 -10.05 14.15
N LEU A 82 -15.60 -11.33 14.12
CA LEU A 82 -14.48 -11.88 14.89
C LEU A 82 -13.44 -12.45 13.95
N GLU A 83 -12.19 -12.01 14.08
CA GLU A 83 -11.03 -12.64 13.47
C GLU A 83 -10.73 -13.95 14.21
N THR A 84 -10.80 -15.09 13.51
CA THR A 84 -10.65 -16.42 14.13
C THR A 84 -9.27 -17.04 13.91
N GLY A 85 -8.31 -16.26 13.42
CA GLY A 85 -6.89 -16.65 13.27
C GLY A 85 -6.56 -17.45 12.01
N ARG A 86 -5.29 -17.39 11.60
CA ARG A 86 -4.66 -18.27 10.59
C ARG A 86 -3.79 -19.29 11.34
N SER A 87 -3.92 -20.58 11.02
CA SER A 87 -3.20 -21.70 11.66
C SER A 87 -3.49 -21.87 13.15
N ARG A 88 -4.72 -22.29 13.44
CA ARG A 88 -5.27 -22.51 14.79
C ARG A 88 -4.65 -23.73 15.47
N ASP A 89 -4.34 -23.64 16.77
CA ASP A 89 -4.04 -24.82 17.58
C ASP A 89 -5.31 -25.59 18.01
N LYS A 90 -5.13 -26.67 18.79
CA LYS A 90 -6.25 -27.51 19.24
C LYS A 90 -7.21 -26.76 20.17
N GLU A 91 -6.70 -25.88 21.02
CA GLU A 91 -7.50 -25.10 21.98
C GLU A 91 -8.29 -24.00 21.26
N GLU A 92 -7.63 -23.27 20.35
CA GLU A 92 -8.27 -22.28 19.49
C GLU A 92 -9.35 -22.88 18.60
N THR A 93 -9.11 -24.08 18.05
CA THR A 93 -10.08 -24.82 17.26
C THR A 93 -11.30 -25.21 18.10
N ALA A 94 -11.10 -25.65 19.34
CA ALA A 94 -12.19 -25.97 20.27
C ALA A 94 -13.00 -24.72 20.65
N LYS A 95 -12.33 -23.61 20.96
CA LYS A 95 -12.96 -22.32 21.27
C LYS A 95 -13.77 -21.78 20.10
N LEU A 96 -13.23 -21.88 18.88
CA LEU A 96 -13.93 -21.51 17.66
C LEU A 96 -15.16 -22.39 17.43
N ASN A 97 -15.03 -23.71 17.58
CA ASN A 97 -16.16 -24.62 17.43
C ASN A 97 -17.30 -24.25 18.40
N LYS A 98 -16.97 -23.95 19.67
CA LYS A 98 -17.94 -23.48 20.66
C LYS A 98 -18.58 -22.15 20.24
N LEU A 99 -17.77 -21.18 19.81
CA LEU A 99 -18.23 -19.88 19.33
C LEU A 99 -19.21 -20.00 18.15
N LEU A 100 -18.93 -20.85 17.16
CA LEU A 100 -19.80 -21.02 15.99
C LEU A 100 -21.12 -21.73 16.34
N ASN A 101 -21.10 -22.64 17.31
CA ASN A 101 -22.29 -23.33 17.78
C ASN A 101 -23.17 -22.44 18.66
N GLU A 102 -22.58 -21.80 19.67
CA GLU A 102 -23.31 -21.15 20.76
C GLU A 102 -23.38 -19.62 20.61
N GLY A 103 -22.48 -19.00 19.86
CA GLY A 103 -22.30 -17.55 19.84
C GLY A 103 -21.62 -17.01 21.10
N PHE A 104 -21.82 -15.73 21.38
CA PHE A 104 -21.27 -15.06 22.57
C PHE A 104 -22.22 -13.98 23.10
N TYR A 105 -21.99 -13.57 24.35
CA TYR A 105 -22.81 -12.59 25.04
C TYR A 105 -22.03 -11.31 25.29
N VAL A 106 -22.74 -10.19 25.23
CA VAL A 106 -22.24 -8.86 25.57
C VAL A 106 -23.00 -8.36 26.79
N ALA A 107 -22.29 -7.77 27.76
CA ALA A 107 -22.89 -7.24 28.98
C ALA A 107 -23.66 -5.93 28.73
N GLU A 108 -23.06 -4.99 27.99
CA GLU A 108 -23.66 -3.70 27.64
C GLU A 108 -23.28 -3.28 26.21
N PRO A 109 -24.24 -3.07 25.29
CA PRO A 109 -25.66 -3.35 25.44
C PRO A 109 -25.89 -4.87 25.54
N LYS A 110 -26.72 -5.28 26.52
CA LYS A 110 -26.99 -6.69 26.80
C LYS A 110 -27.56 -7.40 25.58
N GLY A 111 -26.87 -8.43 25.09
CA GLY A 111 -27.31 -9.15 23.89
C GLY A 111 -26.60 -10.48 23.67
N HIS A 112 -27.29 -11.41 22.99
CA HIS A 112 -26.72 -12.67 22.51
C HIS A 112 -26.46 -12.57 21.01
N PHE A 113 -25.20 -12.60 20.63
CA PHE A 113 -24.75 -12.56 19.24
C PHE A 113 -24.48 -13.99 18.77
N VAL A 114 -25.07 -14.35 17.64
CA VAL A 114 -25.03 -15.70 17.09
C VAL A 114 -24.44 -15.69 15.69
N PHE A 115 -23.75 -16.77 15.34
CA PHE A 115 -23.09 -16.93 14.05
C PHE A 115 -24.11 -16.90 12.90
N ILE A 116 -23.80 -16.15 11.84
CA ILE A 116 -24.60 -16.12 10.61
C ILE A 116 -24.17 -17.29 9.73
N ASP A 117 -24.84 -18.42 9.89
CA ASP A 117 -24.44 -19.73 9.35
C ASP A 117 -24.82 -19.99 7.89
N ASN A 118 -25.32 -18.98 7.16
CA ASN A 118 -25.64 -19.12 5.73
C ASN A 118 -24.84 -18.20 4.81
N VAL A 119 -23.88 -17.42 5.33
CA VAL A 119 -23.13 -16.45 4.52
C VAL A 119 -21.68 -16.36 5.00
N LEU A 120 -20.74 -16.19 4.06
CA LEU A 120 -19.36 -15.86 4.40
C LEU A 120 -19.15 -14.35 4.45
N SER A 121 -18.27 -13.94 5.35
CA SER A 121 -17.71 -12.60 5.36
C SER A 121 -16.94 -12.33 4.07
N GLY A 122 -17.04 -11.11 3.53
CA GLY A 122 -16.18 -10.65 2.44
C GLY A 122 -14.68 -10.71 2.78
N SER A 123 -14.33 -10.76 4.08
CA SER A 123 -12.97 -10.92 4.58
C SER A 123 -12.62 -12.36 5.00
N GLN A 124 -13.46 -13.36 4.70
CA GLN A 124 -13.21 -14.75 5.09
C GLN A 124 -11.87 -15.26 4.58
N ASN A 125 -11.62 -15.15 3.29
CA ASN A 125 -10.44 -15.75 2.65
C ASN A 125 -9.13 -15.10 3.12
N LYS A 126 -9.18 -13.81 3.48
CA LYS A 126 -8.00 -13.06 3.91
C LYS A 126 -7.77 -13.15 5.41
N GLU A 127 -8.79 -13.03 6.23
CA GLU A 127 -8.64 -12.86 7.69
C GLU A 127 -9.32 -13.96 8.52
N CYS A 128 -9.90 -14.97 7.87
CA CYS A 128 -10.74 -15.98 8.54
C CYS A 128 -11.85 -15.37 9.40
N ARG A 129 -12.39 -14.22 8.99
CA ARG A 129 -13.30 -13.42 9.83
C ARG A 129 -14.74 -13.93 9.74
N GLN A 130 -15.34 -14.27 10.88
CA GLN A 130 -16.74 -14.72 10.97
C GLN A 130 -17.68 -13.60 11.37
N MET A 131 -18.94 -13.66 10.91
CA MET A 131 -19.97 -12.66 11.19
C MET A 131 -20.97 -13.16 12.22
N PHE A 132 -21.30 -12.30 13.19
CA PHE A 132 -22.27 -12.58 14.23
C PHE A 132 -23.30 -11.46 14.28
N VAL A 133 -24.58 -11.82 14.39
CA VAL A 133 -25.69 -10.87 14.47
C VAL A 133 -26.44 -11.06 15.77
N LEU A 134 -27.07 -10.00 16.27
CA LEU A 134 -27.98 -10.11 17.41
C LEU A 134 -29.10 -11.12 17.10
N LYS A 135 -29.28 -12.12 17.98
CA LYS A 135 -30.12 -13.32 17.75
C LYS A 135 -31.50 -13.07 17.12
N LYS A 136 -32.19 -12.00 17.52
CA LYS A 136 -33.53 -11.68 17.01
C LYS A 136 -33.57 -11.34 15.51
N TYR A 137 -32.44 -11.02 14.89
CA TYR A 137 -32.34 -10.69 13.47
C TYR A 137 -31.79 -11.82 12.61
N LEU A 138 -31.35 -12.95 13.19
CA LEU A 138 -30.69 -14.03 12.44
C LEU A 138 -31.61 -14.61 11.37
N GLU A 139 -32.77 -15.17 11.73
CA GLU A 139 -33.66 -15.84 10.78
C GLU A 139 -34.20 -14.89 9.69
N PRO A 140 -34.69 -13.67 10.02
CA PRO A 140 -35.06 -12.70 8.98
C PRO A 140 -33.89 -12.39 8.05
N LEU A 141 -32.67 -12.20 8.56
CA LEU A 141 -31.53 -11.90 7.72
C LEU A 141 -31.18 -13.06 6.78
N LYS A 142 -31.25 -14.31 7.28
CA LYS A 142 -31.01 -15.51 6.48
C LYS A 142 -31.98 -15.60 5.30
N GLU A 143 -33.27 -15.35 5.53
CA GLU A 143 -34.30 -15.38 4.48
C GLU A 143 -34.06 -14.32 3.39
N TYR A 144 -33.66 -13.11 3.76
CA TYR A 144 -33.42 -12.05 2.79
C TYR A 144 -32.13 -12.26 2.00
N VAL A 145 -31.08 -12.77 2.65
CA VAL A 145 -29.80 -13.08 1.98
C VAL A 145 -29.97 -14.21 0.96
N SER A 146 -30.74 -15.25 1.31
CA SER A 146 -31.02 -16.38 0.44
C SER A 146 -32.19 -16.15 -0.52
N ILE A 147 -32.86 -15.00 -0.41
CA ILE A 147 -34.15 -14.70 -1.06
C ILE A 147 -35.17 -15.84 -0.91
N GLY A 148 -35.14 -16.51 0.24
CA GLY A 148 -36.05 -17.58 0.63
C GLY A 148 -35.79 -18.95 0.00
N ILE A 149 -34.70 -19.14 -0.75
CA ILE A 149 -34.37 -20.41 -1.40
C ILE A 149 -32.95 -20.85 -1.05
N GLU A 150 -32.84 -22.07 -0.52
CA GLU A 150 -31.57 -22.74 -0.25
C GLU A 150 -31.58 -24.15 -0.88
N PRO A 151 -30.42 -24.67 -1.32
CA PRO A 151 -30.31 -26.04 -1.77
C PRO A 151 -30.55 -27.02 -0.62
N GLN A 152 -31.02 -28.22 -0.93
CA GLN A 152 -31.10 -29.31 0.07
C GLN A 152 -29.72 -29.95 0.28
N LYS A 153 -29.01 -30.20 -0.83
CA LYS A 153 -27.67 -30.76 -0.87
C LYS A 153 -26.81 -29.96 -1.84
N CYS A 154 -25.62 -29.55 -1.41
CA CYS A 154 -24.71 -28.75 -2.23
C CYS A 154 -23.26 -28.83 -1.74
N THR A 155 -22.32 -28.36 -2.56
CA THR A 155 -20.99 -27.98 -2.11
C THR A 155 -21.13 -26.76 -1.18
N ILE A 156 -20.82 -26.94 0.10
CA ILE A 156 -21.06 -25.95 1.17
C ILE A 156 -20.45 -24.57 0.83
N SER A 157 -19.19 -24.56 0.38
CA SER A 157 -18.45 -23.35 -0.01
C SER A 157 -19.13 -22.54 -1.12
N LYS A 158 -19.71 -23.20 -2.14
CA LYS A 158 -20.37 -22.53 -3.27
C LYS A 158 -21.64 -21.80 -2.82
N ASN A 159 -22.45 -22.42 -1.96
CA ASN A 159 -23.67 -21.79 -1.47
C ASN A 159 -23.40 -20.62 -0.51
N LEU A 160 -22.41 -20.80 0.37
CA LEU A 160 -21.89 -19.74 1.22
C LEU A 160 -21.38 -18.54 0.39
N THR A 161 -20.65 -18.80 -0.70
CA THR A 161 -20.13 -17.76 -1.61
C THR A 161 -21.24 -17.06 -2.40
N ARG A 162 -22.27 -17.78 -2.84
CA ARG A 162 -23.47 -17.18 -3.46
C ARG A 162 -24.11 -16.14 -2.54
N ASN A 163 -24.29 -16.50 -1.28
CA ASN A 163 -24.88 -15.60 -0.27
C ASN A 163 -23.94 -14.43 0.06
N ALA A 164 -22.62 -14.65 0.03
CA ALA A 164 -21.60 -13.62 0.29
C ALA A 164 -21.59 -12.49 -0.76
N LEU A 165 -22.26 -12.63 -1.90
CA LEU A 165 -22.47 -11.53 -2.84
C LEU A 165 -23.19 -10.33 -2.19
N THR A 166 -23.99 -10.58 -1.15
CA THR A 166 -24.67 -9.53 -0.38
C THR A 166 -23.76 -8.78 0.60
N THR A 167 -22.57 -9.33 0.90
CA THR A 167 -21.60 -8.76 1.86
C THR A 167 -20.49 -7.96 1.17
N THR A 168 -20.55 -7.82 -0.15
CA THR A 168 -19.61 -6.99 -0.93
C THR A 168 -19.93 -5.50 -0.76
N ASP A 169 -18.91 -4.66 -0.64
CA ASP A 169 -19.04 -3.20 -0.61
C ASP A 169 -19.62 -2.66 -1.94
N VAL A 170 -20.76 -1.98 -1.90
CA VAL A 170 -21.47 -1.51 -3.11
C VAL A 170 -21.97 -0.08 -3.00
N TYR A 171 -22.16 0.55 -4.16
CA TYR A 171 -23.13 1.62 -4.31
C TYR A 171 -24.51 1.00 -4.52
N SER A 172 -25.46 1.25 -3.63
CA SER A 172 -26.84 0.75 -3.76
C SER A 172 -27.66 1.70 -4.64
N ILE A 173 -27.79 1.38 -5.93
CA ILE A 173 -28.48 2.23 -6.90
C ILE A 173 -29.96 1.85 -6.99
N PRO A 174 -30.91 2.78 -6.74
CA PRO A 174 -32.33 2.50 -6.82
C PRO A 174 -32.81 2.06 -8.21
N VAL A 175 -33.54 0.94 -8.26
CA VAL A 175 -34.16 0.39 -9.46
C VAL A 175 -35.55 -0.17 -9.17
N ASP A 176 -36.45 -0.03 -10.14
CA ASP A 176 -37.73 -0.71 -10.11
C ASP A 176 -37.55 -2.15 -10.62
N MET A 177 -37.43 -3.11 -9.68
CA MET A 177 -37.22 -4.53 -10.02
C MET A 177 -38.34 -5.12 -10.89
N LYS A 178 -39.54 -4.52 -10.91
CA LYS A 178 -40.60 -4.98 -11.81
C LYS A 178 -40.25 -4.69 -13.26
N LYS A 179 -39.69 -3.50 -13.53
CA LYS A 179 -39.36 -3.02 -14.88
C LYS A 179 -38.00 -3.50 -15.38
N LEU A 180 -37.07 -3.83 -14.49
CA LEU A 180 -35.72 -4.25 -14.86
C LEU A 180 -35.72 -5.53 -15.72
N GLY A 181 -35.35 -5.45 -16.99
CA GLY A 181 -35.20 -6.59 -17.88
C GLY A 181 -33.91 -7.36 -17.63
N ILE A 182 -33.99 -8.65 -17.33
CA ILE A 182 -32.81 -9.52 -17.19
C ILE A 182 -33.01 -10.73 -18.11
N CYS A 183 -32.04 -10.98 -18.98
CA CYS A 183 -31.97 -12.17 -19.82
C CYS A 183 -30.65 -12.90 -19.55
N ILE A 184 -30.73 -14.18 -19.17
CA ILE A 184 -29.57 -15.02 -18.89
C ILE A 184 -29.44 -16.04 -20.03
N ILE A 185 -28.37 -16.01 -20.80
CA ILE A 185 -28.09 -16.97 -21.87
C ILE A 185 -27.20 -18.11 -21.35
N PRO A 186 -27.22 -19.31 -21.97
CA PRO A 186 -26.29 -20.39 -21.65
C PRO A 186 -24.83 -19.96 -21.75
N ASP A 187 -23.92 -20.64 -21.04
CA ASP A 187 -22.48 -20.48 -21.27
C ASP A 187 -22.06 -21.07 -22.64
N CYS A 188 -20.96 -20.57 -23.20
CA CYS A 188 -20.38 -21.06 -24.45
C CYS A 188 -19.03 -21.72 -24.15
N GLU A 189 -18.97 -23.05 -24.24
CA GLU A 189 -17.73 -23.81 -24.07
C GLU A 189 -17.14 -24.17 -25.44
N VAL A 190 -15.92 -23.69 -25.70
CA VAL A 190 -15.22 -23.90 -26.97
C VAL A 190 -13.87 -24.58 -26.71
N PRO A 191 -13.55 -25.69 -27.40
CA PRO A 191 -12.27 -26.36 -27.22
C PRO A 191 -11.15 -25.62 -27.95
N VAL A 192 -10.07 -25.35 -27.22
CA VAL A 192 -8.80 -24.82 -27.73
C VAL A 192 -7.72 -25.89 -27.57
N PHE A 193 -6.87 -26.06 -28.58
CA PHE A 193 -5.80 -27.06 -28.56
C PHE A 193 -4.42 -26.38 -28.53
N GLU A 194 -3.60 -26.71 -27.55
CA GLU A 194 -2.24 -26.17 -27.39
C GLU A 194 -1.33 -27.16 -26.65
N ASP A 195 -0.02 -27.05 -26.87
CA ASP A 195 0.97 -27.75 -26.04
C ASP A 195 1.05 -27.06 -24.68
N VAL A 196 0.80 -27.81 -23.60
CA VAL A 196 0.72 -27.26 -22.24
C VAL A 196 1.57 -28.05 -21.26
N ASN A 197 1.89 -27.42 -20.13
CA ASN A 197 2.48 -28.07 -18.98
C ASN A 197 1.41 -28.35 -17.92
N ILE A 198 1.44 -29.55 -17.34
CA ILE A 198 0.50 -29.99 -16.30
C ILE A 198 1.31 -30.59 -15.15
N ILE A 199 0.91 -30.29 -13.91
CA ILE A 199 1.48 -30.95 -12.72
C ILE A 199 0.75 -32.28 -12.51
N LYS A 200 1.52 -33.37 -12.41
CA LYS A 200 0.99 -34.71 -12.12
C LYS A 200 1.75 -35.36 -10.96
N PRO A 201 1.11 -36.29 -10.24
CA PRO A 201 1.81 -37.17 -9.30
C PRO A 201 2.95 -37.93 -10.00
N TYR A 202 4.07 -38.10 -9.29
CA TYR A 202 5.20 -38.92 -9.73
C TYR A 202 5.24 -40.24 -8.96
N ALA A 203 5.30 -41.35 -9.69
CA ALA A 203 5.42 -42.68 -9.09
C ALA A 203 6.90 -43.03 -8.89
N ARG A 204 7.33 -43.11 -7.64
CA ARG A 204 8.72 -43.46 -7.27
C ARG A 204 9.02 -44.93 -7.59
N THR A 205 10.23 -45.19 -8.04
CA THR A 205 10.82 -46.53 -8.10
C THR A 205 11.14 -47.04 -6.68
N LEU A 206 11.39 -48.35 -6.54
CA LEU A 206 11.74 -48.94 -5.23
C LEU A 206 13.01 -48.33 -4.62
N ASP A 207 14.01 -48.01 -5.45
CA ASP A 207 15.24 -47.37 -5.00
C ASP A 207 15.00 -45.91 -4.58
N GLU A 208 14.17 -45.17 -5.33
CA GLU A 208 13.77 -43.80 -4.97
C GLU A 208 12.91 -43.77 -3.70
N GLU A 209 12.05 -44.75 -3.45
CA GLU A 209 11.32 -44.86 -2.18
C GLU A 209 12.27 -45.06 -1.00
N LYS A 210 13.32 -45.87 -1.17
CA LYS A 210 14.36 -46.02 -0.15
C LYS A 210 15.11 -44.70 0.09
N GLN A 211 15.53 -44.02 -0.99
CA GLN A 211 16.19 -42.71 -0.89
C GLN A 211 15.29 -41.65 -0.25
N TYR A 212 14.00 -41.65 -0.58
CA TYR A 212 13.01 -40.76 0.01
C TYR A 212 12.82 -41.05 1.49
N GLY A 213 12.75 -42.32 1.90
CA GLY A 213 12.70 -42.72 3.31
C GLY A 213 13.92 -42.24 4.11
N GLU A 214 15.13 -42.42 3.57
CA GLU A 214 16.38 -41.91 4.16
C GLU A 214 16.38 -40.38 4.26
N LEU A 215 15.93 -39.69 3.22
CA LEU A 215 15.80 -38.24 3.18
C LEU A 215 14.79 -37.72 4.22
N MET A 216 13.63 -38.36 4.35
CA MET A 216 12.61 -37.97 5.32
C MET A 216 13.06 -38.20 6.76
N ALA A 217 13.80 -39.29 7.02
CA ALA A 217 14.41 -39.53 8.33
C ALA A 217 15.46 -38.45 8.67
N TRP A 218 16.29 -38.06 7.70
CA TRP A 218 17.23 -36.96 7.86
C TRP A 218 16.53 -35.61 8.10
N ILE A 219 15.45 -35.34 7.37
CA ILE A 219 14.62 -34.14 7.54
C ILE A 219 14.04 -34.07 8.95
N GLU A 220 13.52 -35.17 9.47
CA GLU A 220 12.94 -35.20 10.83
C GLU A 220 14.04 -34.97 11.88
N ALA A 221 15.21 -35.57 11.71
CA ALA A 221 16.37 -35.29 12.56
C ALA A 221 16.82 -33.81 12.49
N ASP A 222 16.82 -33.16 11.32
CA ASP A 222 17.10 -31.72 11.19
C ASP A 222 16.06 -30.89 11.97
N LYS A 223 14.78 -31.25 11.88
CA LYS A 223 13.70 -30.58 12.61
C LYS A 223 13.88 -30.70 14.13
N GLU A 224 14.17 -31.90 14.63
CA GLU A 224 14.44 -32.12 16.06
C GLU A 224 15.68 -31.36 16.54
N TYR A 225 16.75 -31.35 15.75
CA TYR A 225 17.95 -30.57 16.02
C TYR A 225 17.65 -29.08 16.18
N TYR A 226 16.96 -28.47 15.20
CA TYR A 226 16.61 -27.04 15.28
C TYR A 226 15.62 -26.72 16.40
N LYS A 227 14.74 -27.67 16.78
CA LYS A 227 13.87 -27.51 17.96
C LYS A 227 14.70 -27.36 19.23
N LYS A 228 15.76 -28.16 19.39
CA LYS A 228 16.70 -28.05 20.52
C LYS A 228 17.57 -26.79 20.46
N VAL A 229 18.00 -26.36 19.27
CA VAL A 229 18.66 -25.05 19.10
C VAL A 229 17.76 -23.91 19.59
N LYS A 230 16.47 -23.97 19.25
CA LYS A 230 15.48 -22.98 19.69
C LYS A 230 15.30 -23.00 21.21
N ALA A 231 15.18 -24.19 21.82
CA ALA A 231 15.11 -24.35 23.26
C ALA A 231 16.33 -23.76 23.97
N GLY A 232 17.54 -24.01 23.46
CA GLY A 232 18.78 -23.38 23.97
C GLY A 232 18.78 -21.85 23.83
N SER A 233 18.23 -21.32 22.73
CA SER A 233 18.05 -19.88 22.54
C SER A 233 17.03 -19.28 23.51
N GLU A 234 15.92 -19.96 23.79
CA GLU A 234 14.90 -19.54 24.77
C GLU A 234 15.51 -19.53 26.19
N LEU A 235 16.28 -20.55 26.53
CA LEU A 235 16.95 -20.70 27.83
C LEU A 235 17.94 -19.57 28.12
N VAL A 236 18.74 -19.12 27.15
CA VAL A 236 19.69 -18.00 27.37
C VAL A 236 19.02 -16.62 27.46
N ASN A 237 17.78 -16.51 26.98
CA ASN A 237 16.99 -15.27 26.98
C ASN A 237 15.95 -15.22 28.10
N ALA A 238 15.77 -16.28 28.88
CA ALA A 238 14.89 -16.28 30.05
C ALA A 238 15.38 -15.27 31.12
N ASP A 239 14.43 -14.62 31.79
CA ASP A 239 14.71 -13.59 32.80
C ASP A 239 15.51 -14.12 33.99
N ASP A 240 15.36 -15.40 34.32
CA ASP A 240 16.02 -16.12 35.41
C ASP A 240 17.29 -16.88 34.98
N CYS A 241 17.76 -16.69 33.74
CA CYS A 241 18.90 -17.42 33.19
C CYS A 241 20.21 -17.15 33.96
N THR A 242 20.83 -18.22 34.46
CA THR A 242 22.08 -18.21 35.26
C THR A 242 23.36 -18.41 34.45
N ILE A 243 23.28 -18.62 33.13
CA ILE A 243 24.44 -18.86 32.26
C ILE A 243 25.32 -17.62 32.14
N GLU A 244 26.65 -17.86 32.18
CA GLU A 244 27.69 -16.83 32.21
C GLU A 244 27.66 -15.92 30.97
N LYS A 245 27.82 -14.60 31.18
CA LYS A 245 27.85 -13.59 30.13
C LYS A 245 29.28 -13.32 29.66
N GLN A 246 29.55 -13.49 28.37
CA GLN A 246 30.84 -13.15 27.76
C GLN A 246 30.93 -11.67 27.33
N ASP A 247 32.09 -11.04 27.56
CA ASP A 247 32.35 -9.64 27.20
C ASP A 247 32.69 -9.48 25.70
N LYS A 248 32.25 -8.36 25.09
CA LYS A 248 32.39 -8.04 23.65
C LYS A 248 33.84 -8.03 23.17
N LYS A 249 34.82 -7.80 24.06
CA LYS A 249 36.25 -7.75 23.73
C LYS A 249 36.84 -9.12 23.31
N ASN A 250 36.17 -10.23 23.64
CA ASN A 250 36.65 -11.60 23.33
C ASN A 250 36.16 -12.16 21.98
N ARG A 251 35.33 -11.41 21.24
CA ARG A 251 34.60 -11.87 20.03
C ARG A 251 35.49 -12.38 18.89
N LYS A 252 36.78 -12.03 18.85
CA LYS A 252 37.76 -12.44 17.82
C LYS A 252 38.80 -13.48 18.29
N LYS A 253 38.78 -13.90 19.57
CA LYS A 253 39.79 -14.79 20.17
C LYS A 253 39.24 -15.96 21.01
N SER A 254 37.92 -16.14 21.13
CA SER A 254 37.35 -17.12 22.06
C SER A 254 37.10 -18.51 21.46
N SER A 255 37.40 -19.54 22.24
CA SER A 255 36.92 -20.94 22.09
C SER A 255 35.39 -21.09 22.09
N TYR A 256 34.66 -20.00 22.38
CA TYR A 256 33.20 -19.95 22.42
C TYR A 256 32.64 -19.40 21.10
N LYS A 257 31.77 -20.17 20.44
CA LYS A 257 31.09 -19.81 19.19
C LYS A 257 29.62 -20.20 19.23
N THR A 258 28.78 -19.50 18.48
CA THR A 258 27.37 -19.90 18.25
C THR A 258 27.27 -21.15 17.37
N VAL A 259 26.09 -21.79 17.33
CA VAL A 259 25.82 -22.93 16.43
C VAL A 259 26.20 -22.61 14.98
N SER A 260 25.85 -21.42 14.48
CA SER A 260 26.16 -21.00 13.10
C SER A 260 27.66 -20.84 12.87
N GLN A 261 28.37 -20.23 13.82
CA GLN A 261 29.81 -20.03 13.73
C GLN A 261 30.60 -21.34 13.84
N TRP A 262 30.08 -22.34 14.57
CA TRP A 262 30.64 -23.69 14.53
C TRP A 262 30.43 -24.34 13.18
N LYS A 263 29.24 -24.19 12.60
CA LYS A 263 28.94 -24.69 11.26
C LYS A 263 29.85 -24.11 10.18
N GLU A 264 30.11 -22.80 10.23
CA GLU A 264 31.09 -22.11 9.37
C GLU A 264 32.52 -22.62 9.58
N ALA A 265 32.84 -23.08 10.79
CA ALA A 265 34.11 -23.70 11.13
C ALA A 265 34.16 -25.22 10.84
N GLY A 266 33.16 -25.76 10.13
CA GLY A 266 33.10 -27.19 9.76
C GLY A 266 32.70 -28.14 10.90
N ARG A 267 32.10 -27.63 11.97
CA ARG A 267 31.70 -28.42 13.15
C ARG A 267 30.21 -28.23 13.49
N LYS A 268 29.56 -29.26 14.04
CA LYS A 268 28.15 -29.23 14.45
C LYS A 268 28.07 -29.46 15.96
N VAL A 269 27.31 -28.62 16.67
CA VAL A 269 27.07 -28.82 18.11
C VAL A 269 26.27 -30.11 18.30
N LYS A 270 26.71 -30.97 19.23
CA LYS A 270 26.04 -32.24 19.58
C LYS A 270 24.62 -31.99 20.03
N GLU A 271 23.72 -32.88 19.64
CA GLU A 271 22.28 -32.70 19.88
C GLU A 271 21.96 -32.64 21.39
N GLU A 272 22.64 -33.43 22.21
CA GLU A 272 22.55 -33.46 23.67
C GLU A 272 23.17 -32.22 24.36
N GLU A 273 24.02 -31.46 23.66
CA GLU A 273 24.68 -30.28 24.20
C GLU A 273 23.94 -28.97 23.85
N LEU A 274 22.99 -29.00 22.90
CA LEU A 274 22.28 -27.81 22.42
C LEU A 274 21.52 -27.06 23.51
N GLU A 275 20.95 -27.78 24.48
CA GLU A 275 20.24 -27.21 25.63
C GLU A 275 21.19 -26.85 26.80
N ASN A 276 22.49 -27.12 26.65
CA ASN A 276 23.53 -26.92 27.67
C ASN A 276 24.63 -25.92 27.23
N PRO A 277 24.29 -24.69 26.80
CA PRO A 277 25.28 -23.72 26.36
C PRO A 277 26.20 -23.30 27.52
N LYS A 278 27.50 -23.16 27.24
CA LYS A 278 28.50 -22.82 28.27
C LYS A 278 28.58 -21.33 28.57
N ALA A 279 28.15 -20.50 27.63
CA ALA A 279 28.11 -19.06 27.81
C ALA A 279 26.99 -18.43 26.97
N ARG A 280 26.71 -17.15 27.22
CA ARG A 280 25.84 -16.32 26.39
C ARG A 280 26.47 -14.98 26.07
N ILE A 281 26.13 -14.43 24.91
CA ILE A 281 26.56 -13.08 24.49
C ILE A 281 25.38 -12.22 24.09
N TYR A 282 25.38 -10.97 24.57
CA TYR A 282 24.35 -10.00 24.20
C TYR A 282 24.68 -9.32 22.88
N VAL A 283 23.71 -9.27 21.97
CA VAL A 283 23.84 -8.61 20.66
C VAL A 283 22.92 -7.40 20.62
N ASP A 284 23.49 -6.21 20.84
CA ASP A 284 22.74 -4.94 20.90
C ASP A 284 21.81 -4.74 19.70
N THR A 285 22.28 -5.07 18.50
CA THR A 285 21.49 -4.87 17.26
C THR A 285 20.21 -5.71 17.22
N LYS A 286 20.12 -6.77 18.03
CA LYS A 286 18.97 -7.68 18.08
C LYS A 286 18.33 -7.73 19.47
N ALA A 287 18.81 -6.89 20.39
CA ALA A 287 18.36 -6.79 21.78
C ALA A 287 18.19 -8.14 22.52
N LYS A 288 18.99 -9.16 22.19
CA LYS A 288 18.86 -10.52 22.74
C LYS A 288 20.19 -11.21 22.98
N TYR A 289 20.17 -12.26 23.81
CA TYR A 289 21.29 -13.15 24.08
C TYR A 289 21.36 -14.29 23.07
N TYR A 290 22.59 -14.68 22.72
CA TYR A 290 22.89 -15.84 21.89
C TYR A 290 23.65 -16.89 22.70
N ALA A 291 23.26 -18.15 22.53
CA ALA A 291 23.91 -19.31 23.12
C ALA A 291 25.29 -19.54 22.48
N LEU A 292 26.29 -19.80 23.32
CA LEU A 292 27.67 -20.09 22.91
C LEU A 292 28.10 -21.46 23.42
N TYR A 293 28.81 -22.17 22.54
CA TYR A 293 29.30 -23.53 22.73
C TYR A 293 30.82 -23.56 22.53
N ILE A 294 31.46 -24.54 23.15
CA ILE A 294 32.90 -24.81 23.02
C ILE A 294 33.15 -26.01 22.11
N GLU A 295 34.40 -26.17 21.65
CA GLU A 295 34.77 -27.20 20.66
C GLU A 295 34.42 -28.62 21.13
N GLU A 296 34.54 -28.91 22.42
CA GLU A 296 34.23 -30.20 23.05
C GLU A 296 32.75 -30.60 22.94
N GLN A 297 31.87 -29.60 22.79
CA GLN A 297 30.43 -29.79 22.59
C GLN A 297 30.07 -30.01 21.12
N THR A 298 31.06 -30.13 20.24
CA THR A 298 30.85 -30.22 18.79
C THR A 298 31.56 -31.42 18.19
N ASP A 299 30.97 -31.97 17.15
CA ASP A 299 31.60 -32.98 16.28
C ASP A 299 31.95 -32.35 14.92
N GLU A 300 32.90 -32.95 14.21
CA GLU A 300 33.19 -32.59 12.82
C GLU A 300 31.97 -32.92 11.94
N ILE A 301 31.61 -32.02 11.04
CA ILE A 301 30.52 -32.24 10.09
C ILE A 301 31.00 -33.29 9.08
N GLY A 302 30.41 -34.49 9.10
CA GLY A 302 30.68 -35.52 8.10
C GLY A 302 30.20 -35.11 6.70
N GLU A 303 30.81 -35.65 5.63
CA GLU A 303 30.43 -35.36 4.24
C GLU A 303 28.92 -35.57 3.98
N ASP A 304 28.32 -36.58 4.60
CA ASP A 304 26.88 -36.89 4.50
C ASP A 304 25.94 -35.83 5.12
N GLU A 305 26.42 -35.00 6.05
CA GLU A 305 25.60 -33.94 6.68
C GLU A 305 25.52 -32.65 5.84
N THR A 306 26.29 -32.57 4.75
CA THR A 306 26.31 -31.42 3.84
C THR A 306 25.49 -31.63 2.56
N LYS A 307 24.80 -32.78 2.43
CA LYS A 307 24.02 -33.11 1.22
C LYS A 307 23.02 -32.01 0.88
N GLU A 308 23.11 -31.51 -0.36
CA GLU A 308 22.14 -30.57 -0.90
C GLU A 308 20.77 -31.26 -0.98
N ILE A 309 19.72 -30.62 -0.45
CA ILE A 309 18.35 -31.15 -0.52
C ILE A 309 17.95 -31.23 -2.01
N PRO A 310 17.73 -32.44 -2.57
CA PRO A 310 17.36 -32.60 -3.96
C PRO A 310 15.93 -32.10 -4.16
N ILE A 311 15.70 -31.27 -5.18
CA ILE A 311 14.36 -30.87 -5.62
C ILE A 311 14.15 -31.50 -6.99
N THR A 312 13.65 -32.73 -6.98
CA THR A 312 13.45 -33.59 -8.13
C THR A 312 12.04 -34.17 -8.09
N GLU A 313 11.65 -34.87 -9.15
CA GLU A 313 10.35 -35.51 -9.24
C GLU A 313 10.16 -36.54 -8.11
N TRP A 314 11.18 -37.38 -7.86
CA TRP A 314 11.13 -38.35 -6.78
C TRP A 314 11.11 -37.71 -5.39
N SER A 315 11.84 -36.61 -5.15
CA SER A 315 11.91 -36.02 -3.81
C SER A 315 10.66 -35.20 -3.48
N THR A 316 10.00 -34.63 -4.48
CA THR A 316 8.75 -33.87 -4.33
C THR A 316 7.50 -34.73 -4.45
N GLY A 317 7.58 -35.86 -5.16
CA GLY A 317 6.43 -36.70 -5.52
C GLY A 317 5.57 -36.10 -6.65
N LEU A 318 6.04 -35.04 -7.32
CA LEU A 318 5.34 -34.32 -8.37
C LEU A 318 6.25 -34.11 -9.59
N GLN A 319 5.68 -34.11 -10.77
CA GLN A 319 6.39 -33.89 -12.03
C GLN A 319 5.65 -32.88 -12.91
N VAL A 320 6.41 -32.18 -13.75
CA VAL A 320 5.86 -31.33 -14.83
C VAL A 320 5.83 -32.17 -16.09
N VAL A 321 4.64 -32.45 -16.61
CA VAL A 321 4.46 -33.19 -17.85
C VAL A 321 4.04 -32.21 -18.94
N THR A 322 4.73 -32.24 -20.08
CA THR A 322 4.27 -31.56 -21.28
C THR A 322 3.26 -32.46 -22.00
N ASP A 323 2.00 -32.01 -22.04
CA ASP A 323 0.95 -32.66 -22.81
C ASP A 323 0.78 -31.95 -24.16
N LYS A 324 0.99 -32.70 -25.24
CA LYS A 324 1.00 -32.14 -26.59
C LYS A 324 -0.40 -32.10 -27.16
N ASN A 325 -0.75 -30.99 -27.81
CA ASN A 325 -2.06 -30.79 -28.41
C ASN A 325 -3.19 -31.10 -27.40
N HIS A 326 -3.01 -30.64 -26.17
CA HIS A 326 -3.94 -30.83 -25.07
C HIS A 326 -5.23 -30.04 -25.35
N LYS A 327 -6.38 -30.60 -24.97
CA LYS A 327 -7.70 -30.00 -25.18
C LYS A 327 -8.07 -29.14 -23.97
N CYS A 328 -7.83 -27.84 -24.04
CA CYS A 328 -8.32 -26.87 -23.07
C CYS A 328 -9.77 -26.49 -23.39
N MET A 329 -10.70 -26.60 -22.43
CA MET A 329 -12.07 -26.15 -22.63
C MET A 329 -12.25 -24.73 -22.09
N GLU A 330 -12.41 -23.76 -22.99
CA GLU A 330 -12.61 -22.36 -22.60
C GLU A 330 -14.10 -22.04 -22.50
N ASN A 331 -14.55 -21.56 -21.33
CA ASN A 331 -15.84 -20.89 -21.22
C ASN A 331 -15.68 -19.42 -21.63
N VAL A 332 -16.00 -19.14 -22.89
CA VAL A 332 -15.53 -17.95 -23.61
C VAL A 332 -16.07 -16.64 -23.01
N PHE A 333 -17.23 -16.70 -22.35
CA PHE A 333 -17.89 -15.54 -21.73
C PHE A 333 -18.07 -15.70 -20.21
N ASP A 334 -17.19 -16.48 -19.55
CA ASP A 334 -17.28 -16.74 -18.10
C ASP A 334 -17.21 -15.45 -17.28
N GLY A 335 -18.26 -15.18 -16.50
CA GLY A 335 -18.30 -14.04 -15.59
C GLY A 335 -18.68 -12.71 -16.23
N MET A 336 -18.91 -12.68 -17.55
CA MET A 336 -19.24 -11.49 -18.32
C MET A 336 -20.75 -11.37 -18.59
N GLY A 337 -21.25 -10.15 -18.57
CA GLY A 337 -22.51 -9.77 -19.23
C GLY A 337 -22.36 -8.41 -19.90
N ILE A 338 -23.45 -7.82 -20.35
CA ILE A 338 -23.51 -6.44 -20.85
C ILE A 338 -24.73 -5.73 -20.28
N VAL A 339 -24.60 -4.42 -20.09
CA VAL A 339 -25.70 -3.54 -19.70
C VAL A 339 -26.10 -2.64 -20.86
N SER A 340 -27.40 -2.40 -20.97
CA SER A 340 -27.94 -1.49 -21.97
C SER A 340 -27.43 -0.07 -21.75
N LYS A 341 -27.36 0.70 -22.83
CA LYS A 341 -26.98 2.11 -22.80
C LYS A 341 -27.84 2.91 -21.80
N GLU A 342 -29.16 2.69 -21.80
CA GLU A 342 -30.07 3.46 -20.94
C GLU A 342 -29.87 3.15 -19.45
N LEU A 343 -29.61 1.87 -19.11
CA LEU A 343 -29.31 1.50 -17.73
C LEU A 343 -27.94 2.05 -17.29
N GLY A 344 -26.94 2.03 -18.18
CA GLY A 344 -25.62 2.64 -17.95
C GLY A 344 -25.72 4.14 -17.65
N GLU A 345 -26.42 4.90 -18.49
CA GLU A 345 -26.66 6.34 -18.29
C GLU A 345 -27.36 6.62 -16.94
N LYS A 346 -28.28 5.75 -16.52
CA LYS A 346 -28.94 5.85 -15.22
C LYS A 346 -27.95 5.64 -14.07
N PHE A 347 -27.03 4.68 -14.17
CA PHE A 347 -26.00 4.44 -13.17
C PHE A 347 -25.02 5.60 -13.07
N GLU A 348 -24.54 6.10 -14.21
CA GLU A 348 -23.66 7.27 -14.29
C GLU A 348 -24.29 8.50 -13.63
N LYS A 349 -25.55 8.80 -13.96
CA LYS A 349 -26.30 9.91 -13.36
C LYS A 349 -26.44 9.81 -11.84
N PHE A 350 -26.57 8.59 -11.30
CA PHE A 350 -26.61 8.36 -9.86
C PHE A 350 -25.23 8.59 -9.21
N LEU A 351 -24.15 8.16 -9.86
CA LEU A 351 -22.78 8.29 -9.36
C LEU A 351 -22.27 9.73 -9.45
N LYS A 352 -22.84 10.55 -10.35
CA LYS A 352 -22.48 11.98 -10.56
C LYS A 352 -21.00 12.13 -10.92
N THR A 353 -20.52 11.31 -11.84
CA THR A 353 -19.15 11.40 -12.37
C THR A 353 -19.02 12.54 -13.37
N GLU A 354 -17.81 13.07 -13.51
CA GLU A 354 -17.46 14.10 -14.51
C GLU A 354 -16.91 13.48 -15.80
N TYR A 355 -16.90 12.14 -15.87
CA TYR A 355 -16.37 11.34 -16.95
C TYR A 355 -17.32 10.17 -17.27
N PRO A 356 -17.30 9.66 -18.53
CA PRO A 356 -18.10 8.52 -18.92
C PRO A 356 -17.63 7.23 -18.24
N ILE A 357 -18.57 6.33 -17.97
CA ILE A 357 -18.30 4.99 -17.43
C ILE A 357 -18.63 3.95 -18.50
N THR A 358 -17.66 3.10 -18.82
CA THR A 358 -17.75 2.13 -19.92
C THR A 358 -18.11 0.71 -19.47
N GLY A 359 -18.10 0.44 -18.16
CA GLY A 359 -18.48 -0.86 -17.61
C GLY A 359 -18.64 -0.87 -16.10
N TYR A 360 -19.41 -1.83 -15.59
CA TYR A 360 -19.78 -1.93 -14.18
C TYR A 360 -19.60 -3.35 -13.65
N GLN A 361 -19.09 -3.47 -12.42
CA GLN A 361 -19.08 -4.74 -11.70
C GLN A 361 -20.34 -4.85 -10.82
N LEU A 362 -21.33 -5.61 -11.28
CA LEU A 362 -22.66 -5.65 -10.68
C LEU A 362 -22.80 -6.74 -9.61
N ARG A 363 -23.69 -6.48 -8.65
CA ARG A 363 -24.07 -7.39 -7.56
C ARG A 363 -25.58 -7.36 -7.35
N LEU A 364 -26.19 -8.54 -7.44
CA LEU A 364 -27.51 -8.87 -6.90
C LEU A 364 -27.39 -10.23 -6.16
N PRO A 365 -28.37 -10.63 -5.33
CA PRO A 365 -28.40 -11.99 -4.78
C PRO A 365 -28.23 -13.02 -5.90
N ALA A 366 -27.21 -13.87 -5.82
CA ALA A 366 -26.84 -14.84 -6.86
C ALA A 366 -26.36 -14.32 -8.23
N ILE A 367 -26.32 -13.00 -8.51
CA ILE A 367 -25.72 -12.48 -9.77
C ILE A 367 -24.41 -11.73 -9.46
N LYS A 368 -23.34 -12.15 -10.13
CA LYS A 368 -21.99 -11.56 -10.07
C LYS A 368 -21.36 -11.56 -11.45
N GLY A 369 -20.86 -10.41 -11.90
CA GLY A 369 -20.06 -10.32 -13.12
C GLY A 369 -19.55 -8.90 -13.40
N PHE A 370 -18.86 -8.75 -14.52
CA PHE A 370 -18.49 -7.47 -15.10
C PHE A 370 -19.27 -7.22 -16.39
N PHE A 371 -19.78 -6.00 -16.53
CA PHE A 371 -20.79 -5.64 -17.53
C PHE A 371 -20.39 -4.37 -18.27
N PRO A 372 -19.78 -4.45 -19.45
CA PRO A 372 -19.61 -3.31 -20.33
C PRO A 372 -20.95 -2.69 -20.71
N VAL A 373 -20.94 -1.38 -20.90
CA VAL A 373 -22.09 -0.63 -21.44
C VAL A 373 -22.06 -0.75 -22.96
N VAL A 374 -23.08 -1.37 -23.54
CA VAL A 374 -23.16 -1.61 -24.98
C VAL A 374 -24.56 -1.25 -25.46
N ASP A 375 -24.67 -0.55 -26.58
CA ASP A 375 -25.95 -0.30 -27.25
C ASP A 375 -26.41 -1.54 -28.04
N PHE A 376 -26.58 -2.65 -27.32
CA PHE A 376 -26.94 -3.93 -27.91
C PHE A 376 -28.33 -3.90 -28.54
N LYS A 377 -29.21 -3.01 -28.07
CA LYS A 377 -30.55 -2.82 -28.65
C LYS A 377 -30.43 -2.29 -30.08
N ALA A 378 -29.60 -1.26 -30.30
CA ALA A 378 -29.32 -0.76 -31.64
C ALA A 378 -28.56 -1.79 -32.50
N TYR A 379 -27.61 -2.52 -31.92
CA TYR A 379 -26.90 -3.61 -32.60
C TYR A 379 -27.88 -4.65 -33.15
N TYR A 380 -28.73 -5.24 -32.31
CA TYR A 380 -29.68 -6.27 -32.74
C TYR A 380 -30.72 -5.75 -33.73
N LYS A 381 -31.15 -4.48 -33.59
CA LYS A 381 -32.00 -3.83 -34.59
C LYS A 381 -31.32 -3.74 -35.95
N LYS A 382 -30.04 -3.36 -36.01
CA LYS A 382 -29.23 -3.30 -37.25
C LYS A 382 -29.10 -4.68 -37.89
N HIS A 383 -28.96 -5.72 -37.08
CA HIS A 383 -28.81 -7.12 -37.50
C HIS A 383 -30.15 -7.88 -37.63
N ASN A 384 -31.29 -7.19 -37.57
CA ASN A 384 -32.65 -7.75 -37.69
C ASN A 384 -32.99 -8.85 -36.67
N ILE A 385 -32.49 -8.75 -35.44
CA ILE A 385 -32.77 -9.66 -34.33
C ILE A 385 -33.75 -8.98 -33.37
N GLU A 386 -34.97 -9.51 -33.25
CA GLU A 386 -36.01 -8.95 -32.38
C GLU A 386 -36.09 -9.63 -31.00
N TYR A 387 -35.68 -10.90 -30.92
CA TYR A 387 -35.81 -11.73 -29.72
C TYR A 387 -34.50 -12.41 -29.34
N ILE A 388 -34.27 -12.54 -28.03
CA ILE A 388 -33.20 -13.36 -27.45
C ILE A 388 -33.85 -14.42 -26.55
N TYR A 389 -33.32 -15.64 -26.63
CA TYR A 389 -33.78 -16.77 -25.82
C TYR A 389 -32.86 -16.95 -24.61
N ASP A 390 -33.45 -17.02 -23.42
CA ASP A 390 -32.73 -17.32 -22.20
C ASP A 390 -32.37 -18.82 -22.09
N MET A 391 -31.60 -19.17 -21.07
CA MET A 391 -31.16 -20.54 -20.76
C MET A 391 -32.30 -21.52 -20.42
N TRP A 392 -33.53 -21.03 -20.21
CA TRP A 392 -34.75 -21.84 -20.04
C TRP A 392 -35.60 -21.89 -21.33
N GLY A 393 -35.14 -21.31 -22.42
CA GLY A 393 -35.82 -21.27 -23.72
C GLY A 393 -36.92 -20.21 -23.82
N GLN A 394 -37.04 -19.30 -22.85
CA GLN A 394 -38.01 -18.21 -22.90
C GLN A 394 -37.50 -17.09 -23.81
N ALA A 395 -38.34 -16.65 -24.75
CA ALA A 395 -38.05 -15.52 -25.62
C ALA A 395 -38.30 -14.17 -24.90
N TYR A 396 -37.36 -13.24 -25.06
CA TYR A 396 -37.45 -11.85 -24.60
C TYR A 396 -37.28 -10.93 -25.79
N LYS A 397 -38.13 -9.91 -25.88
CA LYS A 397 -37.94 -8.84 -26.85
C LYS A 397 -36.70 -8.05 -26.46
N VAL A 398 -35.81 -7.78 -27.41
CA VAL A 398 -34.55 -7.07 -27.15
C VAL A 398 -34.76 -5.72 -26.46
N ASP A 399 -35.79 -4.97 -26.87
CA ASP A 399 -36.13 -3.66 -26.29
C ASP A 399 -36.40 -3.70 -24.78
N ASP A 400 -36.87 -4.84 -24.26
CA ASP A 400 -37.27 -5.04 -22.87
C ASP A 400 -36.12 -5.58 -21.99
N ILE A 401 -34.92 -5.79 -22.54
CA ILE A 401 -33.75 -6.29 -21.82
C ILE A 401 -32.87 -5.11 -21.39
N ASP A 402 -32.55 -5.03 -20.10
CA ASP A 402 -31.62 -4.04 -19.56
C ASP A 402 -30.25 -4.67 -19.23
N ILE A 403 -30.25 -5.92 -18.80
CA ILE A 403 -29.07 -6.74 -18.47
C ILE A 403 -29.15 -8.03 -19.30
N LEU A 404 -28.15 -8.24 -20.16
CA LEU A 404 -27.96 -9.47 -20.91
C LEU A 404 -26.69 -10.16 -20.39
N THR A 405 -26.79 -11.38 -19.87
CA THR A 405 -25.70 -12.00 -19.10
C THR A 405 -25.62 -13.50 -19.31
N THR A 406 -24.52 -14.14 -18.94
CA THR A 406 -24.31 -15.59 -19.12
C THR A 406 -24.68 -16.41 -17.90
N GLU A 407 -24.85 -17.71 -18.10
CA GLU A 407 -25.12 -18.73 -17.08
C GLU A 407 -24.12 -18.64 -15.92
N SER A 408 -22.83 -18.53 -16.23
CA SER A 408 -21.74 -18.41 -15.26
C SER A 408 -21.91 -17.21 -14.32
N THR A 409 -22.52 -16.11 -14.73
CA THR A 409 -22.78 -14.96 -13.84
C THR A 409 -23.86 -15.24 -12.79
N PHE A 410 -24.72 -16.24 -13.03
CA PHE A 410 -25.81 -16.63 -12.15
C PHE A 410 -25.40 -17.80 -11.25
N LYS A 411 -24.95 -17.49 -10.03
CA LYS A 411 -24.38 -18.43 -9.05
C LYS A 411 -25.44 -19.27 -8.33
N ALA A 412 -26.43 -19.79 -9.06
CA ALA A 412 -27.63 -20.47 -8.54
C ALA A 412 -27.77 -21.95 -8.96
N LYS A 413 -26.84 -22.50 -9.75
CA LYS A 413 -26.81 -23.93 -10.12
C LYS A 413 -26.13 -24.78 -9.05
N LEU A 414 -26.83 -25.02 -7.94
CA LEU A 414 -26.22 -25.55 -6.71
C LEU A 414 -26.88 -26.82 -6.15
N ASN A 415 -28.15 -27.07 -6.45
CA ASN A 415 -28.91 -28.14 -5.80
C ASN A 415 -28.57 -29.49 -6.41
N VAL A 416 -27.99 -30.41 -5.64
CA VAL A 416 -27.63 -31.75 -6.10
C VAL A 416 -28.82 -32.69 -5.95
N THR A 417 -29.34 -33.18 -7.09
CA THR A 417 -30.52 -34.06 -7.13
C THR A 417 -30.20 -35.53 -7.40
N GLY A 418 -28.94 -35.84 -7.72
CA GLY A 418 -28.49 -37.22 -7.95
C GLY A 418 -27.10 -37.27 -8.56
N LEU A 419 -26.81 -38.37 -9.26
CA LEU A 419 -25.63 -38.53 -10.08
C LEU A 419 -26.03 -38.59 -11.55
N LYS A 420 -25.17 -38.11 -12.43
CA LYS A 420 -25.25 -38.35 -13.86
C LYS A 420 -24.74 -39.77 -14.18
N GLU A 421 -24.98 -40.24 -15.40
CA GLU A 421 -24.54 -41.57 -15.86
C GLU A 421 -23.01 -41.75 -15.76
N GLU A 422 -22.26 -40.67 -15.99
CA GLU A 422 -20.80 -40.60 -15.86
C GLU A 422 -20.28 -40.57 -14.40
N GLY A 423 -21.18 -40.62 -13.41
CA GLY A 423 -20.85 -40.66 -11.98
C GLY A 423 -20.65 -39.29 -11.32
N SER A 424 -20.68 -38.19 -12.07
CA SER A 424 -20.60 -36.82 -11.54
C SER A 424 -21.92 -36.37 -10.90
N GLU A 425 -21.88 -35.38 -10.01
CA GLU A 425 -23.10 -34.85 -9.37
C GLU A 425 -24.02 -34.16 -10.39
N LYS A 426 -25.30 -34.57 -10.41
CA LYS A 426 -26.34 -33.87 -11.16
C LYS A 426 -26.79 -32.65 -10.37
N LYS A 427 -26.45 -31.46 -10.88
CA LYS A 427 -26.80 -30.16 -10.28
C LYS A 427 -27.96 -29.52 -11.05
N GLU A 428 -28.92 -28.99 -10.30
CA GLU A 428 -30.07 -28.25 -10.80
C GLU A 428 -30.06 -26.80 -10.30
N TRP A 429 -30.79 -25.97 -11.03
CA TRP A 429 -31.01 -24.57 -10.69
C TRP A 429 -31.93 -24.44 -9.48
N LEU A 430 -31.63 -23.47 -8.63
CA LEU A 430 -32.50 -23.11 -7.50
C LEU A 430 -33.79 -22.40 -7.95
N PHE A 431 -33.82 -21.90 -9.17
CA PHE A 431 -34.95 -21.16 -9.76
C PHE A 431 -35.36 -21.81 -11.08
N GLN A 432 -36.65 -21.84 -11.34
CA GLN A 432 -37.25 -22.41 -12.56
C GLN A 432 -37.29 -21.41 -13.73
N SER A 433 -37.16 -20.11 -13.43
CA SER A 433 -37.10 -19.04 -14.44
C SER A 433 -36.56 -17.74 -13.84
N ILE A 434 -36.12 -16.81 -14.69
CA ILE A 434 -35.76 -15.45 -14.24
C ILE A 434 -36.97 -14.70 -13.64
N LYS A 435 -38.19 -15.01 -14.09
CA LYS A 435 -39.43 -14.41 -13.55
C LYS A 435 -39.63 -14.80 -12.09
N GLU A 436 -39.43 -16.06 -11.74
CA GLU A 436 -39.48 -16.53 -10.35
C GLU A 436 -38.43 -15.82 -9.49
N TYR A 437 -37.17 -15.79 -9.96
CA TYR A 437 -36.08 -15.09 -9.28
C TYR A 437 -36.40 -13.61 -9.03
N LYS A 438 -36.86 -12.88 -10.06
CA LYS A 438 -37.28 -11.47 -9.92
C LYS A 438 -38.44 -11.31 -8.93
N ASN A 439 -39.42 -12.20 -8.94
CA ASN A 439 -40.55 -12.15 -8.00
C ASN A 439 -40.07 -12.30 -6.54
N LEU A 440 -39.05 -13.13 -6.30
CA LEU A 440 -38.46 -13.29 -4.97
C LEU A 440 -37.66 -12.06 -4.55
N LEU A 441 -36.88 -11.45 -5.44
CA LEU A 441 -36.24 -10.15 -5.17
C LEU A 441 -37.27 -9.11 -4.71
N ILE A 442 -38.38 -9.00 -5.43
CA ILE A 442 -39.48 -8.08 -5.09
C ILE A 442 -40.10 -8.44 -3.74
N LYS A 443 -40.37 -9.74 -3.49
CA LYS A 443 -40.94 -10.23 -2.24
C LYS A 443 -40.07 -9.88 -1.04
N TYR A 444 -38.75 -10.02 -1.16
CA TYR A 444 -37.78 -9.69 -0.12
C TYR A 444 -37.31 -8.22 -0.17
N GLY A 445 -38.07 -7.36 -0.85
CA GLY A 445 -37.92 -5.91 -0.75
C GLY A 445 -36.65 -5.35 -1.40
N TYR A 446 -36.01 -6.09 -2.33
CA TYR A 446 -34.92 -5.56 -3.13
C TYR A 446 -35.46 -4.55 -4.15
N ASP A 447 -34.93 -3.35 -4.07
CA ASP A 447 -35.25 -2.18 -4.90
C ASP A 447 -33.97 -1.42 -5.29
N VAL A 448 -32.81 -2.10 -5.19
CA VAL A 448 -31.49 -1.58 -5.51
C VAL A 448 -30.64 -2.62 -6.26
N ILE A 449 -29.76 -2.16 -7.14
CA ILE A 449 -28.63 -2.94 -7.69
C ILE A 449 -27.35 -2.47 -7.00
N GLY A 450 -26.50 -3.41 -6.59
CA GLY A 450 -25.19 -3.10 -6.07
C GLY A 450 -24.17 -2.90 -7.20
N ILE A 451 -23.42 -1.79 -7.17
CA ILE A 451 -22.22 -1.62 -8.00
C ILE A 451 -21.00 -1.71 -7.10
N ALA A 452 -20.21 -2.78 -7.26
CA ALA A 452 -19.01 -2.99 -6.47
C ALA A 452 -17.86 -2.08 -6.92
N ASN A 453 -17.65 -2.00 -8.24
CA ASN A 453 -16.65 -1.18 -8.90
C ASN A 453 -17.09 -0.84 -10.35
N PHE A 454 -16.37 0.04 -11.05
CA PHE A 454 -16.68 0.46 -12.42
C PHE A 454 -15.43 0.92 -13.19
N ALA A 455 -15.47 0.78 -14.52
CA ALA A 455 -14.38 1.13 -15.43
C ALA A 455 -14.31 2.65 -15.65
N LYS A 456 -13.36 3.29 -14.99
CA LYS A 456 -13.03 4.71 -15.15
C LYS A 456 -11.99 4.92 -16.26
N PRO A 457 -11.93 6.11 -16.88
CA PRO A 457 -10.82 6.46 -17.74
C PRO A 457 -9.48 6.34 -17.00
N VAL A 458 -8.45 5.84 -17.68
CA VAL A 458 -7.09 5.76 -17.16
C VAL A 458 -6.19 6.65 -18.00
N GLU A 459 -5.78 7.78 -17.42
CA GLU A 459 -4.88 8.75 -18.05
C GLU A 459 -3.42 8.55 -17.61
N GLU A 460 -3.17 7.83 -16.51
CA GLU A 460 -1.81 7.62 -16.05
C GLU A 460 -1.06 6.62 -16.95
N GLU A 461 0.08 7.05 -17.49
CA GLU A 461 0.97 6.21 -18.30
C GLU A 461 1.92 5.34 -17.47
N PHE A 462 2.11 5.68 -16.19
CA PHE A 462 3.01 4.96 -15.28
C PHE A 462 2.26 4.39 -14.09
N ARG A 463 2.63 3.17 -13.70
CA ARG A 463 2.11 2.46 -12.51
C ARG A 463 3.26 1.86 -11.71
N ARG A 464 3.08 1.75 -10.40
CA ARG A 464 4.05 1.05 -9.55
C ARG A 464 3.88 -0.46 -9.74
N ALA A 465 4.93 -1.12 -10.24
CA ALA A 465 4.96 -2.57 -10.35
C ALA A 465 5.13 -3.24 -8.98
N THR A 466 4.82 -4.53 -8.91
CA THR A 466 5.13 -5.38 -7.76
C THR A 466 6.47 -6.07 -7.96
N TYR A 467 7.10 -6.48 -6.87
CA TYR A 467 8.37 -7.22 -6.92
C TYR A 467 8.27 -8.56 -7.66
N GLN A 468 7.07 -9.12 -7.72
CA GLN A 468 6.79 -10.38 -8.41
C GLN A 468 6.96 -10.26 -9.92
N LEU A 469 6.66 -9.09 -10.51
CA LEU A 469 6.97 -8.84 -11.91
C LEU A 469 8.46 -9.00 -12.18
N TRP A 470 9.31 -8.41 -11.33
CA TRP A 470 10.75 -8.45 -11.49
C TRP A 470 11.30 -9.86 -11.33
N LEU A 471 10.77 -10.64 -10.39
CA LEU A 471 11.18 -12.03 -10.16
C LEU A 471 10.79 -12.96 -11.31
N ALA A 472 9.69 -12.66 -12.00
CA ALA A 472 9.22 -13.39 -13.18
C ALA A 472 9.96 -13.02 -14.48
N LEU A 473 10.86 -12.02 -14.43
CA LEU A 473 11.71 -11.62 -15.55
C LEU A 473 13.13 -12.12 -15.31
N ASN A 474 13.86 -12.46 -16.37
CA ASN A 474 15.24 -12.92 -16.26
C ASN A 474 16.18 -11.75 -15.94
N ILE A 475 16.13 -11.16 -14.75
CA ILE A 475 16.87 -9.94 -14.41
C ILE A 475 18.21 -10.24 -13.72
N ASN A 476 19.22 -9.43 -14.03
CA ASN A 476 20.49 -9.39 -13.31
C ASN A 476 20.56 -8.11 -12.45
N ARG A 477 21.60 -8.00 -11.62
CA ARG A 477 21.78 -6.91 -10.65
C ARG A 477 21.68 -5.51 -11.24
N LEU A 478 22.32 -5.28 -12.39
CA LEU A 478 22.39 -3.95 -13.01
C LEU A 478 21.10 -3.56 -13.74
N ASP A 479 20.29 -4.54 -14.18
CA ASP A 479 19.05 -4.28 -14.91
C ASP A 479 18.03 -3.52 -14.04
N LEU A 480 17.95 -3.85 -12.76
CA LEU A 480 17.03 -3.18 -11.83
C LEU A 480 17.37 -1.70 -11.62
N LEU A 481 18.65 -1.31 -11.72
CA LEU A 481 19.01 0.10 -11.67
C LEU A 481 18.38 0.85 -12.85
N ALA A 482 18.50 0.30 -14.06
CA ALA A 482 17.91 0.89 -15.27
C ALA A 482 16.37 0.89 -15.22
N LEU A 483 15.76 -0.22 -14.84
CA LEU A 483 14.29 -0.34 -14.72
C LEU A 483 13.71 0.64 -13.67
N SER A 484 14.46 0.94 -12.61
CA SER A 484 14.02 1.86 -11.55
C SER A 484 14.27 3.34 -11.85
N ASN A 485 14.93 3.66 -12.97
CA ASN A 485 15.46 4.99 -13.25
C ASN A 485 14.38 6.07 -13.21
N VAL A 486 13.16 5.79 -13.68
CA VAL A 486 12.03 6.74 -13.66
C VAL A 486 11.73 7.22 -12.23
N GLN A 487 11.61 6.30 -11.27
CA GLN A 487 11.35 6.65 -9.88
C GLN A 487 12.57 7.30 -9.22
N GLY A 488 13.78 6.84 -9.56
CA GLY A 488 15.02 7.42 -9.07
C GLY A 488 15.21 8.86 -9.54
N ASP A 489 14.97 9.14 -10.81
CA ASP A 489 15.09 10.46 -11.44
C ASP A 489 14.10 11.47 -10.86
N VAL A 490 12.85 11.06 -10.62
CA VAL A 490 11.87 11.86 -9.87
C VAL A 490 12.45 12.33 -8.53
N ILE A 491 13.05 11.42 -7.75
CA ILE A 491 13.67 11.76 -6.46
C ILE A 491 14.92 12.63 -6.67
N HIS A 492 15.73 12.33 -7.68
CA HIS A 492 16.91 13.12 -8.03
C HIS A 492 16.55 14.58 -8.32
N LYS A 493 15.52 14.82 -9.15
CA LYS A 493 15.01 16.15 -9.52
C LYS A 493 14.46 16.89 -8.31
N VAL A 494 13.65 16.24 -7.45
CA VAL A 494 13.15 16.86 -6.19
C VAL A 494 14.28 17.31 -5.28
N LEU A 495 15.38 16.56 -5.24
CA LEU A 495 16.52 16.86 -4.37
C LEU A 495 17.45 17.95 -4.93
N SER A 496 17.26 18.42 -6.16
CA SER A 496 18.13 19.41 -6.84
C SER A 496 18.37 20.66 -5.99
N ILE A 497 17.29 21.29 -5.52
CA ILE A 497 17.33 22.52 -4.73
C ILE A 497 18.11 22.36 -3.41
N TYR A 498 18.07 21.18 -2.79
CA TYR A 498 18.76 20.92 -1.52
C TYR A 498 20.25 20.62 -1.69
N ARG A 499 20.67 20.16 -2.88
CA ARG A 499 22.08 19.87 -3.18
C ARG A 499 22.89 21.13 -3.45
N LYS A 500 22.31 22.16 -4.06
CA LYS A 500 23.00 23.42 -4.44
C LYS A 500 23.30 24.30 -3.22
N ASP A 501 24.37 25.09 -3.31
CA ASP A 501 24.72 26.13 -2.31
C ASP A 501 24.01 27.46 -2.59
N GLU A 502 23.55 27.67 -3.83
CA GLU A 502 22.73 28.78 -4.29
C GLU A 502 21.36 28.26 -4.73
N ILE A 503 20.30 29.03 -4.48
CA ILE A 503 18.93 28.61 -4.79
C ILE A 503 18.61 28.96 -6.24
N ASP A 504 18.44 27.93 -7.05
CA ASP A 504 17.87 28.04 -8.39
C ASP A 504 16.36 27.89 -8.28
N TRP A 505 15.65 29.01 -8.38
CA TRP A 505 14.20 29.04 -8.22
C TRP A 505 13.47 28.21 -9.28
N GLN A 506 14.12 27.89 -10.39
CA GLN A 506 13.54 27.03 -11.44
C GLN A 506 13.48 25.55 -11.03
N ASP A 507 14.18 25.13 -9.97
CA ASP A 507 14.09 23.77 -9.42
C ASP A 507 12.80 23.53 -8.61
N ILE A 508 12.11 24.59 -8.16
CA ILE A 508 10.87 24.47 -7.36
C ILE A 508 9.78 23.72 -8.11
N LYS A 509 9.76 23.83 -9.44
CA LYS A 509 8.80 23.11 -10.29
C LYS A 509 8.78 21.61 -10.00
N TYR A 510 9.92 21.00 -9.68
CA TYR A 510 10.00 19.57 -9.37
C TYR A 510 9.36 19.24 -8.01
N ILE A 511 9.51 20.12 -7.02
CA ILE A 511 8.89 19.95 -5.71
C ILE A 511 7.39 20.14 -5.80
N GLU A 512 6.93 21.17 -6.51
CA GLU A 512 5.51 21.43 -6.73
C GLU A 512 4.85 20.25 -7.46
N THR A 513 5.44 19.78 -8.56
CA THR A 513 4.92 18.62 -9.31
C THR A 513 4.90 17.36 -8.45
N PHE A 514 5.96 17.14 -7.65
CA PHE A 514 6.01 16.03 -6.70
C PHE A 514 4.93 16.13 -5.63
N LEU A 515 4.77 17.28 -4.96
CA LEU A 515 3.75 17.44 -3.91
C LEU A 515 2.33 17.29 -4.48
N ASN A 516 2.05 17.80 -5.68
CA ASN A 516 0.76 17.61 -6.35
C ASN A 516 0.50 16.12 -6.65
N LEU A 517 1.51 15.39 -7.14
CA LEU A 517 1.42 13.93 -7.34
C LEU A 517 1.07 13.22 -6.03
N ILE A 518 1.75 13.56 -4.93
CA ILE A 518 1.54 12.94 -3.63
C ILE A 518 0.16 13.28 -3.06
N GLN A 519 -0.28 14.53 -3.22
CA GLN A 519 -1.63 14.96 -2.84
C GLN A 519 -2.69 14.16 -3.60
N LYS A 520 -2.54 13.99 -4.91
CA LYS A 520 -3.43 13.15 -5.75
C LYS A 520 -3.42 11.69 -5.28
N GLU A 521 -2.25 11.11 -5.03
CA GLU A 521 -2.10 9.70 -4.60
C GLU A 521 -2.66 9.43 -3.20
N ASN A 522 -2.81 10.45 -2.35
CA ASN A 522 -3.13 10.30 -0.93
C ASN A 522 -4.34 11.14 -0.50
N ALA A 523 -5.25 11.45 -1.44
CA ALA A 523 -6.37 12.40 -1.29
C ALA A 523 -7.24 12.19 -0.03
N ASP A 524 -7.36 10.94 0.45
CA ASP A 524 -8.18 10.59 1.63
C ASP A 524 -7.40 10.59 2.96
N THR A 525 -6.13 11.02 2.98
CA THR A 525 -5.26 10.99 4.16
C THR A 525 -4.85 12.40 4.62
N ASN A 526 -4.41 12.54 5.87
CA ASN A 526 -3.87 13.82 6.39
C ASN A 526 -2.65 14.31 5.58
N LEU A 527 -1.90 13.41 4.93
CA LEU A 527 -0.78 13.78 4.09
C LEU A 527 -1.21 14.66 2.91
N ALA A 528 -2.40 14.46 2.33
CA ALA A 528 -2.89 15.32 1.26
C ALA A 528 -3.12 16.76 1.75
N LYS A 529 -3.61 16.95 2.98
CA LYS A 529 -3.73 18.27 3.59
C LYS A 529 -2.35 18.91 3.82
N GLU A 530 -1.41 18.16 4.38
CA GLU A 530 -0.04 18.65 4.58
C GLU A 530 0.63 19.07 3.26
N CYS A 531 0.45 18.29 2.19
CA CYS A 531 0.92 18.66 0.86
C CYS A 531 0.21 19.90 0.32
N ALA A 532 -1.10 20.02 0.51
CA ALA A 532 -1.88 21.19 0.09
C ALA A 532 -1.39 22.48 0.77
N ASP A 533 -1.19 22.43 2.09
CA ASP A 533 -0.72 23.57 2.88
C ASP A 533 0.72 23.94 2.49
N ALA A 534 1.59 22.96 2.24
CA ALA A 534 2.94 23.18 1.73
C ALA A 534 2.94 23.83 0.33
N ILE A 535 2.08 23.36 -0.59
CA ILE A 535 1.93 23.94 -1.94
C ILE A 535 1.49 25.40 -1.84
N LYS A 536 0.44 25.70 -1.06
CA LYS A 536 -0.03 27.08 -0.84
C LYS A 536 1.06 27.97 -0.27
N ALA A 537 1.80 27.50 0.74
CA ALA A 537 2.90 28.25 1.34
C ALA A 537 4.00 28.57 0.31
N ILE A 538 4.39 27.60 -0.52
CA ILE A 538 5.38 27.77 -1.60
C ILE A 538 4.87 28.73 -2.68
N HIS A 539 3.59 28.68 -3.03
CA HIS A 539 2.96 29.60 -4.00
C HIS A 539 2.92 31.05 -3.52
N ILE A 540 2.76 31.30 -2.21
CA ILE A 540 2.80 32.64 -1.65
C ILE A 540 4.25 33.12 -1.54
N ASN A 541 5.13 32.29 -0.97
CA ASN A 541 6.55 32.58 -0.83
C ASN A 541 7.38 31.32 -1.09
N LYS A 542 8.15 31.35 -2.16
CA LYS A 542 8.89 30.19 -2.67
C LYS A 542 9.97 29.69 -1.71
N LYS A 543 10.41 30.51 -0.74
CA LYS A 543 11.37 30.14 0.31
C LYS A 543 10.80 29.14 1.30
N MET A 544 9.47 28.97 1.36
CA MET A 544 8.80 28.00 2.25
C MET A 544 9.20 26.55 1.98
N VAL A 545 9.81 26.26 0.84
CA VAL A 545 10.48 24.97 0.57
C VAL A 545 11.54 24.61 1.62
N PHE A 546 12.13 25.60 2.29
CA PHE A 546 13.11 25.42 3.37
C PHE A 546 12.50 25.42 4.78
N ASP A 547 11.18 25.51 4.90
CA ASP A 547 10.51 25.33 6.18
C ASP A 547 10.73 23.91 6.71
N ARG A 548 10.88 23.78 8.04
CA ARG A 548 11.21 22.51 8.70
C ARG A 548 10.11 21.48 8.53
N LYS A 549 8.85 21.89 8.63
CA LYS A 549 7.70 21.00 8.48
C LYS A 549 7.55 20.61 7.01
N VAL A 550 7.70 21.55 6.07
CA VAL A 550 7.67 21.26 4.62
C VAL A 550 8.77 20.27 4.22
N ILE A 551 10.02 20.49 4.61
CA ILE A 551 11.14 19.55 4.37
C ILE A 551 10.82 18.17 4.94
N GLN A 552 10.30 18.12 6.18
CA GLN A 552 9.99 16.86 6.85
C GLN A 552 8.90 16.08 6.09
N THR A 553 7.84 16.75 5.63
CA THR A 553 6.78 16.15 4.82
C THR A 553 7.33 15.60 3.50
N ILE A 554 8.13 16.38 2.74
CA ILE A 554 8.75 15.89 1.48
C ILE A 554 9.65 14.68 1.75
N LYS A 555 10.51 14.76 2.77
CA LYS A 555 11.47 13.71 3.12
C LYS A 555 10.78 12.41 3.54
N ASP A 556 9.72 12.46 4.35
CA ASP A 556 9.01 11.26 4.79
C ASP A 556 8.35 10.53 3.62
N VAL A 557 7.86 11.28 2.65
CA VAL A 557 7.30 10.73 1.41
C VAL A 557 8.40 10.11 0.54
N ILE A 558 9.54 10.78 0.36
CA ILE A 558 10.68 10.21 -0.37
C ILE A 558 11.18 8.95 0.33
N ASN A 559 11.34 8.96 1.64
CA ASN A 559 11.77 7.81 2.43
C ASN A 559 10.82 6.61 2.23
N LYS A 560 9.51 6.85 2.23
CA LYS A 560 8.52 5.81 1.94
C LYS A 560 8.65 5.28 0.51
N LYS A 561 8.84 6.14 -0.49
CA LYS A 561 9.08 5.69 -1.88
C LYS A 561 10.39 4.90 -2.01
N LEU A 562 11.44 5.24 -1.26
CA LEU A 562 12.69 4.48 -1.23
C LEU A 562 12.52 3.13 -0.52
N ASP A 563 11.73 3.05 0.56
CA ASP A 563 11.39 1.76 1.18
C ASP A 563 10.57 0.87 0.23
N ASP A 564 9.62 1.46 -0.50
CA ASP A 564 8.89 0.78 -1.57
C ASP A 564 9.85 0.29 -2.67
N MET A 565 10.82 1.12 -3.09
CA MET A 565 11.86 0.71 -4.04
C MET A 565 12.70 -0.45 -3.51
N CYS A 566 13.12 -0.44 -2.24
CA CYS A 566 13.83 -1.57 -1.63
C CYS A 566 13.01 -2.87 -1.68
N MET A 567 11.69 -2.77 -1.60
CA MET A 567 10.76 -3.88 -1.76
C MET A 567 10.58 -4.31 -3.23
N GLY A 568 11.11 -3.58 -4.20
CA GLY A 568 10.88 -3.80 -5.64
C GLY A 568 9.61 -3.13 -6.18
N ARG A 569 9.11 -2.06 -5.53
CA ARG A 569 7.92 -1.31 -5.96
C ARG A 569 8.30 0.08 -6.45
N PHE A 570 8.30 0.27 -7.76
CA PHE A 570 8.62 1.55 -8.40
C PHE A 570 7.87 1.70 -9.73
N TYR A 571 7.80 2.94 -10.24
CA TYR A 571 7.07 3.23 -11.49
C TYR A 571 7.71 2.52 -12.69
N VAL A 572 6.86 1.89 -13.49
CA VAL A 572 7.13 1.38 -14.82
C VAL A 572 6.03 1.89 -15.75
N LYS A 573 6.35 2.05 -17.03
CA LYS A 573 5.37 2.48 -18.03
C LYS A 573 4.36 1.37 -18.30
N GLY A 574 3.11 1.60 -17.94
CA GLY A 574 2.03 0.63 -18.02
C GLY A 574 0.80 1.03 -17.23
N LYS A 575 -0.32 0.33 -17.47
CA LYS A 575 -1.64 0.66 -16.91
C LYS A 575 -2.45 -0.61 -16.59
N TYR A 576 -3.32 -0.53 -15.58
CA TYR A 576 -4.27 -1.59 -15.24
C TYR A 576 -5.60 -1.30 -15.92
N LEU A 577 -6.12 -2.28 -16.66
CA LEU A 577 -7.41 -2.16 -17.33
C LEU A 577 -8.25 -3.41 -17.07
N TYR A 578 -9.57 -3.21 -16.98
CA TYR A 578 -10.52 -4.30 -16.92
C TYR A 578 -10.43 -5.18 -18.16
N VAL A 579 -10.83 -6.43 -18.02
CA VAL A 579 -10.80 -7.40 -19.11
C VAL A 579 -12.18 -8.02 -19.37
N THR A 580 -12.49 -8.22 -20.64
CA THR A 580 -13.64 -8.96 -21.14
C THR A 580 -13.21 -9.87 -22.28
N GLN A 581 -14.14 -10.68 -22.77
CA GLN A 581 -13.99 -11.30 -24.08
C GLN A 581 -14.35 -10.31 -25.19
N ASP A 582 -14.04 -10.66 -26.44
CA ASP A 582 -14.65 -10.09 -27.64
C ASP A 582 -16.17 -9.89 -27.48
N VAL A 583 -16.57 -8.63 -27.38
CA VAL A 583 -17.97 -8.19 -27.18
C VAL A 583 -18.81 -8.47 -28.42
N LEU A 584 -18.24 -8.38 -29.62
CA LEU A 584 -18.99 -8.68 -30.85
C LEU A 584 -19.27 -10.18 -30.96
N ALA A 585 -18.32 -11.03 -30.54
CA ALA A 585 -18.55 -12.47 -30.42
C ALA A 585 -19.67 -12.77 -29.43
N PHE A 586 -19.69 -12.09 -28.27
CA PHE A 586 -20.77 -12.21 -27.28
C PHE A 586 -22.14 -11.86 -27.87
N LEU A 587 -22.22 -10.72 -28.57
CA LEU A 587 -23.47 -10.26 -29.18
C LEU A 587 -24.00 -11.25 -30.22
N ARG A 588 -23.13 -11.78 -31.08
CA ARG A 588 -23.46 -12.80 -32.09
C ARG A 588 -23.96 -14.09 -31.45
N TYR A 589 -23.28 -14.56 -30.40
CA TYR A 589 -23.69 -15.76 -29.66
C TYR A 589 -25.06 -15.59 -29.01
N ALA A 590 -25.27 -14.46 -28.32
CA ALA A 590 -26.54 -14.18 -27.65
C ALA A 590 -27.72 -14.11 -28.63
N GLY A 591 -27.50 -13.51 -29.82
CA GLY A 591 -28.48 -13.40 -30.90
C GLY A 591 -28.67 -14.66 -31.75
N ALA A 592 -27.86 -15.71 -31.56
CA ALA A 592 -27.98 -16.94 -32.34
C ALA A 592 -29.29 -17.69 -32.05
N GLU A 593 -30.00 -18.09 -33.11
CA GLU A 593 -31.23 -18.90 -33.04
C GLU A 593 -30.97 -20.27 -32.40
N ASN A 594 -29.87 -20.92 -32.80
CA ASN A 594 -29.44 -22.20 -32.25
C ASN A 594 -28.03 -22.09 -31.67
N LYS A 595 -27.95 -21.94 -30.33
CA LYS A 595 -26.69 -21.82 -29.60
C LYS A 595 -25.87 -23.10 -29.57
N GLU A 596 -26.49 -24.28 -29.76
CA GLU A 596 -25.77 -25.57 -29.80
C GLU A 596 -24.98 -25.76 -31.09
N GLN A 597 -25.37 -25.07 -32.17
CA GLN A 597 -24.71 -25.13 -33.48
C GLN A 597 -23.88 -23.88 -33.78
N TRP A 598 -23.77 -22.96 -32.81
CA TRP A 598 -23.00 -21.74 -33.00
C TRP A 598 -21.50 -22.02 -32.94
N GLU A 599 -20.78 -21.68 -34.00
CA GLU A 599 -19.32 -21.69 -34.03
C GLU A 599 -18.79 -20.33 -33.59
N TYR A 600 -17.70 -20.35 -32.81
CA TYR A 600 -17.08 -19.12 -32.34
C TYR A 600 -16.71 -18.21 -33.50
N SER A 601 -17.23 -16.98 -33.46
CA SER A 601 -17.07 -15.98 -34.53
C SER A 601 -16.72 -14.60 -33.95
N GLY A 602 -15.51 -14.49 -33.40
CA GLY A 602 -14.89 -13.22 -33.00
C GLY A 602 -14.14 -12.51 -34.14
N PHE A 603 -13.63 -11.31 -33.86
CA PHE A 603 -12.79 -10.54 -34.78
C PHE A 603 -11.29 -10.57 -34.43
N LEU A 604 -10.94 -11.15 -33.28
CA LEU A 604 -9.56 -11.25 -32.80
C LEU A 604 -8.95 -12.61 -33.14
N ASP A 605 -7.78 -12.61 -33.77
CA ASP A 605 -6.96 -13.83 -33.93
C ASP A 605 -6.22 -14.19 -32.63
N LYS A 606 -5.56 -15.35 -32.63
CA LYS A 606 -4.74 -15.80 -31.48
C LYS A 606 -3.71 -14.74 -31.08
N LYS A 607 -3.64 -14.41 -29.78
CA LYS A 607 -2.79 -13.37 -29.18
C LYS A 607 -3.05 -11.93 -29.65
N GLN A 608 -4.12 -11.68 -30.39
CA GLN A 608 -4.58 -10.34 -30.69
C GLN A 608 -5.59 -9.86 -29.64
N PHE A 609 -5.44 -8.63 -29.20
CA PHE A 609 -6.29 -8.00 -28.19
C PHE A 609 -6.82 -6.67 -28.72
N TYR A 610 -7.92 -6.18 -28.15
CA TYR A 610 -8.51 -4.90 -28.53
C TYR A 610 -8.79 -4.01 -27.31
N CYS A 611 -8.65 -2.69 -27.48
CA CYS A 611 -8.92 -1.69 -26.44
C CYS A 611 -9.28 -0.32 -27.08
N GLY A 612 -10.36 -0.27 -27.87
CA GLY A 612 -10.93 0.98 -28.40
C GLY A 612 -9.96 1.91 -29.14
N GLY A 613 -8.99 1.35 -29.87
CA GLY A 613 -7.94 2.13 -30.57
C GLY A 613 -6.93 2.89 -29.69
N LYS A 614 -7.06 2.82 -28.34
CA LYS A 614 -6.19 3.55 -27.40
C LYS A 614 -4.84 2.87 -27.16
N ILE A 615 -4.80 1.55 -27.34
CA ILE A 615 -3.59 0.75 -27.25
C ILE A 615 -3.42 0.04 -28.59
N ALA A 616 -2.21 0.07 -29.14
CA ALA A 616 -1.88 -0.54 -30.41
C ALA A 616 -0.45 -1.11 -30.38
N GLY A 617 -0.23 -2.16 -31.18
CA GLY A 617 1.08 -2.79 -31.34
C GLY A 617 1.44 -3.74 -30.21
N ARG A 618 2.73 -4.06 -30.10
CA ARG A 618 3.23 -5.06 -29.15
C ARG A 618 3.14 -4.57 -27.72
N SER A 619 2.77 -5.46 -26.81
CA SER A 619 2.72 -5.20 -25.37
C SER A 619 2.93 -6.48 -24.58
N LEU A 620 3.17 -6.35 -23.28
CA LEU A 620 3.11 -7.48 -22.35
C LEU A 620 1.88 -7.36 -21.45
N LEU A 621 1.26 -8.49 -21.15
CA LEU A 621 0.20 -8.60 -20.15
C LEU A 621 0.65 -9.45 -18.98
N ALA A 622 0.26 -9.06 -17.77
CA ALA A 622 0.38 -9.88 -16.57
C ALA A 622 -0.81 -9.63 -15.64
N ARG A 623 -1.18 -10.63 -14.83
CA ARG A 623 -2.16 -10.48 -13.75
C ARG A 623 -1.45 -10.64 -12.41
N ASN A 624 -1.76 -9.78 -11.44
CA ASN A 624 -1.22 -9.92 -10.09
C ASN A 624 -2.10 -10.87 -9.26
N PRO A 625 -1.51 -11.67 -8.34
CA PRO A 625 -0.07 -11.86 -8.12
C PRO A 625 0.57 -12.69 -9.24
N ILE A 626 1.84 -12.41 -9.54
CA ILE A 626 2.64 -13.19 -10.49
C ILE A 626 3.46 -14.22 -9.69
N MET A 627 3.42 -15.47 -10.12
CA MET A 627 4.08 -16.62 -9.47
C MET A 627 5.15 -17.26 -10.34
N SER A 628 5.21 -16.92 -11.62
CA SER A 628 6.14 -17.55 -12.53
C SER A 628 6.37 -16.67 -13.75
N TYR A 629 7.57 -16.77 -14.32
CA TYR A 629 7.88 -16.25 -15.65
C TYR A 629 6.91 -16.75 -16.74
N SER A 630 6.23 -17.88 -16.51
CA SER A 630 5.21 -18.40 -17.43
C SER A 630 3.94 -17.56 -17.51
N GLU A 631 3.72 -16.63 -16.57
CA GLU A 631 2.49 -15.83 -16.45
C GLU A 631 2.56 -14.47 -17.14
N ILE A 632 3.66 -14.19 -17.84
CA ILE A 632 3.81 -13.00 -18.67
C ILE A 632 3.42 -13.38 -20.11
N ALA A 633 2.40 -12.72 -20.64
CA ALA A 633 1.93 -12.94 -22.00
C ALA A 633 2.47 -11.86 -22.95
N LYS A 634 3.04 -12.30 -24.08
CA LYS A 634 3.40 -11.42 -25.21
C LYS A 634 2.20 -11.34 -26.15
N VAL A 635 1.72 -10.13 -26.42
CA VAL A 635 0.49 -9.89 -27.15
C VAL A 635 0.63 -8.76 -28.17
N GLU A 636 -0.32 -8.69 -29.09
CA GLU A 636 -0.46 -7.59 -30.04
C GLU A 636 -1.85 -6.95 -29.91
N PHE A 637 -1.89 -5.64 -29.66
CA PHE A 637 -3.14 -4.89 -29.70
C PHE A 637 -3.43 -4.46 -31.14
N VAL A 638 -4.60 -4.86 -31.63
CA VAL A 638 -5.11 -4.54 -32.96
C VAL A 638 -6.40 -3.72 -32.84
N ASP A 639 -6.70 -2.94 -33.88
CA ASP A 639 -7.92 -2.14 -33.94
C ASP A 639 -8.96 -2.78 -34.86
N TYR A 640 -10.24 -2.50 -34.62
CA TYR A 640 -11.35 -3.04 -35.40
C TYR A 640 -11.79 -2.04 -36.46
N GLN A 641 -11.89 -2.48 -37.73
CA GLN A 641 -12.25 -1.60 -38.86
C GLN A 641 -13.53 -2.07 -39.59
N GLY A 642 -14.31 -2.94 -38.95
CA GLY A 642 -15.55 -3.49 -39.53
C GLY A 642 -16.78 -2.61 -39.30
N GLU A 643 -17.92 -3.06 -39.82
CA GLU A 643 -19.16 -2.27 -39.83
C GLU A 643 -19.79 -2.03 -38.45
N ASP A 644 -19.42 -2.82 -37.44
CA ASP A 644 -19.97 -2.77 -36.07
C ASP A 644 -19.09 -1.96 -35.09
N LEU A 645 -18.13 -1.17 -35.59
CA LEU A 645 -17.17 -0.44 -34.78
C LEU A 645 -17.85 0.51 -33.77
N GLU A 646 -18.96 1.12 -34.16
CA GLU A 646 -19.73 2.05 -33.32
C GLU A 646 -20.20 1.45 -31.98
N PHE A 647 -20.28 0.12 -31.87
CA PHE A 647 -20.75 -0.57 -30.65
C PHE A 647 -19.63 -0.94 -29.67
N ILE A 648 -18.36 -0.85 -30.08
CA ILE A 648 -17.21 -1.25 -29.25
C ILE A 648 -16.11 -0.19 -29.15
N ASN A 649 -16.09 0.81 -30.04
CA ASN A 649 -15.03 1.82 -30.08
C ASN A 649 -14.91 2.65 -28.79
N HIS A 650 -16.01 2.84 -28.06
CA HIS A 650 -15.99 3.57 -26.79
C HIS A 650 -15.40 2.76 -25.63
N LEU A 651 -15.12 1.46 -25.81
CA LEU A 651 -14.48 0.59 -24.82
C LEU A 651 -12.96 0.75 -24.86
N ASP A 652 -12.48 2.00 -24.72
CA ASP A 652 -11.07 2.42 -24.83
C ASP A 652 -10.25 2.18 -23.56
N ASN A 653 -10.88 1.65 -22.51
CA ASN A 653 -10.31 1.39 -21.19
C ASN A 653 -10.68 -0.02 -20.68
N ILE A 654 -11.12 -0.92 -21.58
CA ILE A 654 -11.45 -2.31 -21.31
C ILE A 654 -10.77 -3.16 -22.39
N ILE A 655 -9.96 -4.14 -21.97
CA ILE A 655 -9.28 -5.09 -22.83
C ILE A 655 -10.27 -6.16 -23.28
N GLN A 656 -10.38 -6.41 -24.58
CA GLN A 656 -11.11 -7.56 -25.13
C GLN A 656 -10.11 -8.65 -25.54
N MET A 657 -10.30 -9.85 -24.99
CA MET A 657 -9.46 -11.03 -25.23
C MET A 657 -9.94 -11.84 -26.46
N PRO A 658 -9.01 -12.52 -27.16
CA PRO A 658 -9.35 -13.52 -28.17
C PRO A 658 -9.77 -14.84 -27.51
N LEU A 659 -10.30 -15.77 -28.32
CA LEU A 659 -10.41 -17.18 -27.92
C LEU A 659 -9.00 -17.78 -27.78
N GLY A 660 -8.66 -18.39 -26.65
CA GLY A 660 -7.35 -18.97 -26.43
C GLY A 660 -7.03 -19.39 -24.99
N THR A 661 -5.77 -19.76 -24.75
CA THR A 661 -5.27 -20.22 -23.44
C THR A 661 -4.64 -19.08 -22.61
N GLU A 662 -4.74 -17.85 -23.11
CA GLU A 662 -4.29 -16.64 -22.42
C GLU A 662 -4.88 -16.46 -21.01
N PRO A 663 -6.14 -16.84 -20.74
CA PRO A 663 -6.68 -16.85 -19.37
C PRO A 663 -5.86 -17.70 -18.39
N ASP A 664 -5.53 -18.94 -18.76
CA ASP A 664 -4.71 -19.85 -17.95
C ASP A 664 -3.29 -19.30 -17.78
N ARG A 665 -2.72 -18.74 -18.85
CA ARG A 665 -1.41 -18.09 -18.81
C ARG A 665 -1.41 -16.94 -17.80
N LEU A 666 -2.45 -16.10 -17.80
CA LEU A 666 -2.58 -14.92 -16.93
C LEU A 666 -3.12 -15.30 -15.54
N GLY A 667 -2.72 -16.47 -15.04
CA GLY A 667 -3.00 -16.95 -13.69
C GLY A 667 -4.46 -17.35 -13.46
N GLY A 668 -5.20 -17.79 -14.48
CA GLY A 668 -6.64 -18.10 -14.38
C GLY A 668 -7.50 -16.83 -14.41
N CYS A 669 -7.24 -15.96 -15.38
CA CYS A 669 -7.96 -14.70 -15.59
C CYS A 669 -9.42 -14.94 -16.02
N ASP A 670 -10.39 -14.39 -15.29
CA ASP A 670 -11.82 -14.43 -15.63
C ASP A 670 -12.33 -13.08 -16.14
N ARG A 671 -13.59 -13.01 -16.57
CA ARG A 671 -14.20 -11.78 -17.09
C ARG A 671 -15.24 -11.22 -16.11
N ASP A 672 -15.06 -11.47 -14.81
CA ASP A 672 -15.99 -11.08 -13.74
C ASP A 672 -15.62 -9.77 -13.01
N GLY A 673 -14.49 -9.18 -13.44
CA GLY A 673 -13.97 -7.90 -12.97
C GLY A 673 -12.45 -7.90 -12.74
N ASP A 674 -11.73 -8.86 -13.33
CA ASP A 674 -10.27 -8.87 -13.30
C ASP A 674 -9.68 -7.67 -14.06
N GLU A 675 -8.48 -7.29 -13.64
CA GLU A 675 -7.67 -6.26 -14.31
C GLU A 675 -6.33 -6.86 -14.75
N LEU A 676 -5.92 -6.55 -15.97
CA LEU A 676 -4.62 -6.91 -16.50
C LEU A 676 -3.69 -5.72 -16.46
N PHE A 677 -2.43 -5.98 -16.10
CA PHE A 677 -1.36 -5.00 -16.19
C PHE A 677 -0.81 -4.99 -17.62
N VAL A 678 -1.11 -3.94 -18.37
CA VAL A 678 -0.55 -3.69 -19.70
C VAL A 678 0.78 -2.98 -19.54
N LEU A 679 1.86 -3.67 -19.86
CA LEU A 679 3.23 -3.15 -19.81
C LEU A 679 3.67 -2.70 -21.19
N SER A 680 4.20 -1.48 -21.25
CA SER A 680 4.75 -0.93 -22.48
C SER A 680 6.09 -1.56 -22.82
N THR A 681 6.35 -1.74 -24.13
CA THR A 681 7.61 -2.24 -24.67
C THR A 681 8.38 -1.17 -25.45
N ASP A 682 8.04 0.11 -25.26
CA ASP A 682 8.62 1.24 -26.00
C ASP A 682 9.81 1.93 -25.30
N TYR A 683 10.14 1.53 -24.08
CA TYR A 683 11.24 2.14 -23.32
C TYR A 683 12.57 1.41 -23.59
N ASN A 684 13.53 2.10 -24.23
CA ASN A 684 14.87 1.57 -24.47
C ASN A 684 15.75 1.68 -23.21
N LEU A 685 16.04 0.55 -22.60
CA LEU A 685 16.86 0.45 -21.39
C LEU A 685 18.34 0.76 -21.66
N LYS A 686 18.84 0.55 -22.90
CA LYS A 686 20.22 0.92 -23.27
C LYS A 686 20.48 2.42 -23.17
N ASP A 687 19.48 3.26 -23.40
CA ASP A 687 19.62 4.72 -23.33
C ASP A 687 19.62 5.24 -21.87
N THR A 688 19.48 4.35 -20.88
CA THR A 688 19.36 4.75 -19.49
C THR A 688 20.69 5.19 -18.91
N LYS A 689 20.70 6.40 -18.32
CA LYS A 689 21.80 6.95 -17.54
C LYS A 689 21.34 7.21 -16.10
N ILE A 690 22.01 6.56 -15.15
CA ILE A 690 21.70 6.63 -13.72
C ILE A 690 22.30 7.90 -13.12
N GLU A 691 21.44 8.86 -12.79
CA GLU A 691 21.85 10.11 -12.12
C GLU A 691 21.43 10.16 -10.65
N TYR A 692 20.44 9.38 -10.24
CA TYR A 692 19.89 9.44 -8.89
C TYR A 692 20.84 8.91 -7.80
N LEU A 693 21.79 8.05 -8.15
CA LEU A 693 22.79 7.51 -7.23
C LEU A 693 23.94 8.51 -6.92
N GLN A 694 23.59 9.76 -6.59
CA GLN A 694 24.54 10.84 -6.28
C GLN A 694 25.45 10.56 -5.08
N ASN A 695 25.11 9.57 -4.25
CA ASN A 695 25.99 9.09 -3.18
C ASN A 695 27.32 8.51 -3.71
N TYR A 696 27.38 8.11 -4.99
CA TYR A 696 28.62 7.68 -5.66
C TYR A 696 29.25 8.76 -6.54
N ASN A 697 28.76 10.01 -6.52
CA ASN A 697 29.37 11.10 -7.27
C ASN A 697 30.62 11.64 -6.54
N TYR A 698 31.70 10.85 -6.51
CA TYR A 698 32.98 11.22 -5.93
C TYR A 698 34.15 10.59 -6.69
N VAL A 699 35.32 11.23 -6.62
CA VAL A 699 36.58 10.71 -7.16
C VAL A 699 37.20 9.72 -6.17
N VAL A 700 37.52 8.51 -6.63
CA VAL A 700 38.14 7.47 -5.79
C VAL A 700 39.57 7.89 -5.42
N LYS A 701 39.83 8.03 -4.11
CA LYS A 701 41.11 8.51 -3.57
C LYS A 701 42.09 7.41 -3.15
N ARG A 702 41.67 6.15 -3.14
CA ARG A 702 42.52 5.02 -2.73
C ARG A 702 43.43 4.63 -3.90
N GLU A 703 44.72 4.94 -3.80
CA GLU A 703 45.73 4.68 -4.84
C GLU A 703 45.79 3.20 -5.26
N GLU A 704 45.53 2.27 -4.33
CA GLU A 704 45.50 0.82 -4.59
C GLU A 704 44.30 0.36 -5.41
N SER A 705 43.30 1.22 -5.64
CA SER A 705 42.11 0.86 -6.41
C SER A 705 42.35 1.02 -7.90
N GLU A 706 41.87 0.07 -8.70
CA GLU A 706 41.87 0.15 -10.18
C GLU A 706 41.10 1.36 -10.73
N ASN A 707 40.25 1.97 -9.88
CA ASN A 707 39.45 3.14 -10.20
C ASN A 707 40.02 4.44 -9.63
N PHE A 708 41.27 4.45 -9.14
CA PHE A 708 41.92 5.64 -8.61
C PHE A 708 41.85 6.82 -9.61
N GLY A 709 41.45 7.99 -9.11
CA GLY A 709 41.31 9.20 -9.93
C GLY A 709 40.06 9.26 -10.82
N LYS A 710 39.22 8.21 -10.86
CA LYS A 710 37.96 8.19 -11.63
C LYS A 710 36.75 8.51 -10.75
N ASN A 711 35.68 9.03 -11.36
CA ASN A 711 34.40 9.26 -10.69
C ASN A 711 33.59 7.95 -10.61
N MET A 712 33.13 7.59 -9.42
CA MET A 712 32.43 6.30 -9.22
C MET A 712 31.06 6.24 -9.89
N LEU A 713 30.33 7.36 -10.04
CA LEU A 713 29.04 7.39 -10.74
C LEU A 713 29.21 7.23 -12.25
N GLU A 714 30.26 7.80 -12.83
CA GLU A 714 30.61 7.59 -14.24
C GLU A 714 30.98 6.12 -14.50
N ILE A 715 31.74 5.51 -13.59
CA ILE A 715 32.06 4.07 -13.67
C ILE A 715 30.79 3.21 -13.62
N ILE A 716 29.84 3.51 -12.72
CA ILE A 716 28.58 2.77 -12.65
C ILE A 716 27.82 2.84 -13.97
N ASN A 717 27.74 4.02 -14.60
CA ASN A 717 27.09 4.19 -15.89
C ASN A 717 27.83 3.46 -17.01
N GLN A 718 29.16 3.53 -17.04
CA GLN A 718 29.97 2.76 -17.99
C GLN A 718 29.73 1.25 -17.83
N SER A 719 29.74 0.73 -16.60
CA SER A 719 29.47 -0.69 -16.32
C SER A 719 28.05 -1.10 -16.72
N LEU A 720 27.06 -0.20 -16.62
CA LEU A 720 25.69 -0.47 -17.07
C LEU A 720 25.62 -0.61 -18.59
N GLN A 721 26.31 0.26 -19.33
CA GLN A 721 26.40 0.18 -20.80
C GLN A 721 27.12 -1.10 -21.24
N GLU A 722 28.30 -1.38 -20.66
CA GLU A 722 29.05 -2.62 -20.91
C GLU A 722 28.22 -3.88 -20.59
N HIS A 723 27.40 -3.84 -19.53
CA HIS A 723 26.48 -4.91 -19.18
C HIS A 723 25.43 -5.15 -20.26
N PHE A 724 24.79 -4.10 -20.78
CA PHE A 724 23.81 -4.25 -21.85
C PHE A 724 24.44 -4.71 -23.17
N ASP A 725 25.62 -4.22 -23.53
CA ASP A 725 26.32 -4.64 -24.74
C ASP A 725 26.80 -6.08 -24.65
N THR A 726 27.22 -6.53 -23.46
CA THR A 726 27.59 -7.93 -23.24
C THR A 726 26.37 -8.85 -23.25
N ARG A 727 25.26 -8.42 -22.64
CA ARG A 727 24.06 -9.23 -22.47
C ARG A 727 23.18 -9.29 -23.72
N PHE A 728 23.14 -8.20 -24.47
CA PHE A 728 22.35 -8.01 -25.68
C PHE A 728 23.24 -7.44 -26.80
N PRO A 729 24.24 -8.20 -27.27
CA PRO A 729 25.24 -7.72 -28.23
C PRO A 729 24.63 -7.36 -29.59
N ASP A 730 23.58 -8.07 -30.00
CA ASP A 730 22.95 -7.92 -31.31
C ASP A 730 21.69 -7.03 -31.28
N LYS A 731 21.48 -6.24 -30.22
CA LYS A 731 20.29 -5.39 -30.06
C LYS A 731 20.65 -3.93 -29.81
N ASP A 732 20.16 -3.05 -30.68
CA ASP A 732 20.25 -1.60 -30.49
C ASP A 732 19.21 -1.07 -29.50
N ILE A 733 18.06 -1.73 -29.44
CA ILE A 733 16.95 -1.40 -28.53
C ILE A 733 16.74 -2.59 -27.61
N VAL A 734 16.81 -2.35 -26.30
CA VAL A 734 16.52 -3.34 -25.26
C VAL A 734 15.33 -2.86 -24.45
N THR A 735 14.30 -3.68 -24.35
CA THR A 735 13.04 -3.34 -23.69
C THR A 735 12.72 -4.40 -22.62
N ILE A 736 11.68 -4.18 -21.82
CA ILE A 736 11.24 -5.16 -20.82
C ILE A 736 10.86 -6.51 -21.46
N GLU A 737 10.43 -6.54 -22.73
CA GLU A 737 10.10 -7.77 -23.46
C GLU A 737 11.30 -8.72 -23.60
N ASP A 738 12.52 -8.18 -23.62
CA ASP A 738 13.76 -8.95 -23.80
C ASP A 738 14.13 -9.80 -22.58
N TYR A 739 13.51 -9.53 -21.43
CA TYR A 739 13.68 -10.26 -20.19
C TYR A 739 12.65 -11.38 -20.00
N VAL A 740 11.63 -11.45 -20.87
CA VAL A 740 10.56 -12.46 -20.79
C VAL A 740 11.09 -13.81 -21.27
N VAL A 741 10.96 -14.84 -20.42
CA VAL A 741 11.36 -16.21 -20.72
C VAL A 741 10.22 -16.94 -21.42
N SER A 742 10.49 -17.53 -22.59
CA SER A 742 9.51 -18.35 -23.30
C SER A 742 9.12 -19.59 -22.50
N SER A 743 7.82 -19.86 -22.40
CA SER A 743 7.28 -21.04 -21.73
C SER A 743 6.00 -21.53 -22.41
N LEU A 744 5.69 -22.81 -22.22
CA LEU A 744 4.34 -23.31 -22.45
C LEU A 744 3.38 -22.73 -21.40
N VAL A 745 2.08 -22.73 -21.72
CA VAL A 745 1.04 -22.42 -20.74
C VAL A 745 0.99 -23.56 -19.73
N GLN A 746 0.84 -23.23 -18.46
CA GLN A 746 0.59 -24.22 -17.42
C GLN A 746 -0.92 -24.26 -17.17
N VAL A 747 -1.51 -25.44 -17.29
CA VAL A 747 -2.96 -25.67 -17.14
C VAL A 747 -3.19 -26.61 -15.94
N ASN A 748 -4.32 -26.41 -15.27
CA ASN A 748 -4.79 -27.29 -14.21
C ASN A 748 -6.16 -27.87 -14.59
N ASP A 749 -6.18 -29.11 -15.06
CA ASP A 749 -7.42 -29.81 -15.44
C ASP A 749 -8.39 -29.99 -14.27
N GLU A 750 -7.89 -29.96 -13.04
CA GLU A 750 -8.66 -30.12 -11.81
C GLU A 750 -9.26 -28.79 -11.31
N ASP A 751 -9.12 -27.67 -12.05
CA ASP A 751 -9.57 -26.34 -11.61
C ASP A 751 -11.08 -26.25 -11.30
N LYS A 752 -11.90 -27.07 -11.98
CA LYS A 752 -13.34 -27.18 -11.73
C LYS A 752 -13.71 -28.20 -10.63
N ALA A 753 -12.75 -28.87 -10.01
CA ALA A 753 -13.01 -29.85 -8.97
C ALA A 753 -13.62 -29.19 -7.73
N THR A 754 -14.54 -29.89 -7.07
CA THR A 754 -15.18 -29.43 -5.84
C THR A 754 -15.23 -30.55 -4.81
N ALA A 755 -15.16 -30.18 -3.54
CA ALA A 755 -15.42 -31.09 -2.44
C ALA A 755 -16.81 -31.75 -2.60
N PRO A 756 -16.97 -33.00 -2.13
CA PRO A 756 -18.25 -33.71 -2.23
C PRO A 756 -19.39 -32.91 -1.61
N SER A 757 -20.55 -32.89 -2.27
CA SER A 757 -21.70 -32.16 -1.74
C SER A 757 -22.25 -32.80 -0.47
N LYS A 758 -22.58 -31.95 0.50
CA LYS A 758 -23.16 -32.34 1.78
C LYS A 758 -24.57 -31.74 1.91
N GLU A 759 -25.35 -32.24 2.86
CA GLU A 759 -26.63 -31.60 3.22
C GLU A 759 -26.38 -30.17 3.69
N TRP A 760 -27.22 -29.23 3.25
CA TRP A 760 -27.13 -27.84 3.66
C TRP A 760 -27.68 -27.67 5.08
N ASN A 761 -26.78 -27.70 6.07
CA ASN A 761 -27.11 -27.53 7.48
C ASN A 761 -25.96 -26.86 8.24
N LYS A 762 -26.26 -26.36 9.44
CA LYS A 762 -25.30 -25.62 10.29
C LYS A 762 -24.05 -26.44 10.61
N GLU A 763 -24.20 -27.74 10.90
CA GLU A 763 -23.08 -28.62 11.27
C GLU A 763 -22.05 -28.71 10.14
N ASN A 764 -22.51 -28.92 8.90
CA ASN A 764 -21.63 -28.99 7.74
C ASN A 764 -20.96 -27.65 7.41
N VAL A 765 -21.64 -26.52 7.66
CA VAL A 765 -21.05 -25.18 7.53
C VAL A 765 -19.94 -24.96 8.57
N ILE A 766 -20.18 -25.33 9.83
CA ILE A 766 -19.18 -25.22 10.90
C ILE A 766 -17.97 -26.07 10.56
N GLN A 767 -18.18 -27.32 10.14
CA GLN A 767 -17.09 -28.21 9.77
C GLN A 767 -16.24 -27.61 8.64
N PHE A 768 -16.87 -27.06 7.60
CA PHE A 768 -16.17 -26.36 6.52
C PHE A 768 -15.28 -25.21 7.04
N ILE A 769 -15.75 -24.40 7.98
CA ILE A 769 -14.99 -23.27 8.56
C ILE A 769 -13.83 -23.76 9.45
N LEU A 770 -14.02 -24.88 10.16
CA LEU A 770 -12.97 -25.53 10.96
C LEU A 770 -11.88 -26.16 10.08
N ASP A 771 -12.26 -26.67 8.89
CA ASP A 771 -11.33 -27.26 7.93
C ASP A 771 -10.62 -26.21 7.05
N SER A 772 -11.22 -25.01 6.91
CA SER A 772 -10.68 -23.92 6.12
C SER A 772 -9.39 -23.35 6.75
N GLU A 773 -8.27 -23.41 6.02
CA GLU A 773 -7.00 -22.77 6.36
C GLU A 773 -6.41 -22.07 5.13
N ASP A 774 -6.10 -20.77 5.23
CA ASP A 774 -5.44 -20.03 4.13
C ASP A 774 -3.92 -20.20 4.17
N LYS A 775 -3.36 -20.78 3.11
CA LYS A 775 -1.91 -20.98 2.91
C LYS A 775 -1.33 -20.11 1.78
N THR A 776 -2.13 -19.24 1.16
CA THR A 776 -1.74 -18.45 -0.01
C THR A 776 -0.47 -17.64 0.24
N GLY A 777 -0.39 -16.98 1.41
CA GLY A 777 0.78 -16.18 1.80
C GLY A 777 2.05 -17.00 1.96
N ALA A 778 1.95 -18.19 2.59
CA ALA A 778 3.09 -19.08 2.79
C ALA A 778 3.60 -19.66 1.47
N ILE A 779 2.68 -20.08 0.57
CA ILE A 779 2.99 -20.55 -0.78
C ILE A 779 3.72 -19.46 -1.58
N THR A 780 3.20 -18.23 -1.54
CA THR A 780 3.78 -17.08 -2.27
C THR A 780 5.14 -16.68 -1.72
N ASP A 781 5.34 -16.70 -0.40
CA ASP A 781 6.62 -16.41 0.24
C ASP A 781 7.71 -17.44 -0.15
N ILE A 782 7.34 -18.73 -0.17
CA ILE A 782 8.24 -19.80 -0.62
C ILE A 782 8.57 -19.64 -2.10
N ASN A 783 7.59 -19.35 -2.96
CA ASN A 783 7.82 -19.10 -4.38
C ASN A 783 8.73 -17.90 -4.62
N THR A 784 8.51 -16.82 -3.86
CA THR A 784 9.38 -15.63 -3.89
C THR A 784 10.84 -16.01 -3.59
N ALA A 785 11.08 -16.90 -2.63
CA ALA A 785 12.42 -17.39 -2.32
C ALA A 785 13.00 -18.24 -3.47
N ILE A 786 12.19 -19.09 -4.11
CA ILE A 786 12.61 -19.89 -5.27
C ILE A 786 13.03 -18.99 -6.43
N GLU A 787 12.17 -18.03 -6.83
CA GLU A 787 12.47 -17.13 -7.94
C GLU A 787 13.66 -16.21 -7.64
N ASN A 788 13.84 -15.77 -6.39
CA ASN A 788 15.00 -14.97 -6.00
C ASN A 788 16.32 -15.75 -6.14
N VAL A 789 16.33 -17.03 -5.75
CA VAL A 789 17.48 -17.93 -5.95
C VAL A 789 17.70 -18.22 -7.44
N ALA A 790 16.63 -18.37 -8.22
CA ALA A 790 16.72 -18.57 -9.65
C ALA A 790 17.33 -17.36 -10.38
N ASN A 791 16.92 -16.15 -10.01
CA ASN A 791 17.53 -14.90 -10.49
C ASN A 791 19.01 -14.77 -10.09
N GLU A 792 19.39 -15.18 -8.88
CA GLU A 792 20.81 -15.20 -8.48
C GLU A 792 21.65 -16.14 -9.34
N ALA A 793 21.07 -17.25 -9.80
CA ALA A 793 21.72 -18.17 -10.73
C ALA A 793 21.78 -17.68 -12.18
N GLY A 794 21.04 -16.61 -12.53
CA GLY A 794 20.93 -16.09 -13.90
C GLY A 794 20.14 -17.00 -14.86
N ASP A 795 19.37 -17.96 -14.32
CA ASP A 795 18.59 -18.91 -15.10
C ASP A 795 17.31 -19.30 -14.34
N LEU A 796 16.18 -18.71 -14.75
CA LEU A 796 14.87 -19.00 -14.18
C LEU A 796 14.40 -20.45 -14.44
N SER A 797 14.84 -21.05 -15.55
CA SER A 797 14.41 -22.40 -15.95
C SER A 797 15.02 -23.50 -15.09
N LYS A 798 16.17 -23.24 -14.47
CA LYS A 798 16.84 -24.16 -13.51
C LYS A 798 15.92 -24.58 -12.36
N TYR A 799 14.96 -23.74 -11.97
CA TYR A 799 13.99 -23.99 -10.90
C TYR A 799 12.56 -24.13 -11.42
N ALA A 800 12.38 -24.55 -12.68
CA ALA A 800 11.07 -24.71 -13.31
C ALA A 800 10.13 -25.66 -12.54
N LEU A 801 10.62 -26.82 -12.06
CA LEU A 801 9.82 -27.79 -11.32
C LEU A 801 9.21 -27.19 -10.01
N PRO A 802 10.01 -26.69 -9.05
CA PRO A 802 9.44 -26.11 -7.85
C PRO A 802 8.58 -24.87 -8.14
N ASN A 803 8.94 -24.01 -9.10
CA ASN A 803 8.10 -22.87 -9.49
C ASN A 803 6.73 -23.32 -10.03
N ALA A 804 6.69 -24.31 -10.93
CA ALA A 804 5.45 -24.84 -11.48
C ALA A 804 4.57 -25.50 -10.42
N ILE A 805 5.17 -26.23 -9.45
CA ILE A 805 4.48 -26.80 -8.29
C ILE A 805 3.88 -25.68 -7.43
N MET A 806 4.66 -24.66 -7.07
CA MET A 806 4.16 -23.58 -6.21
C MET A 806 3.06 -22.75 -6.89
N LYS A 807 3.16 -22.53 -8.22
CA LYS A 807 2.09 -21.93 -9.03
C LYS A 807 0.81 -22.77 -9.00
N ASP A 808 0.91 -24.07 -9.24
CA ASP A 808 -0.24 -25.01 -9.18
C ASP A 808 -0.91 -25.01 -7.80
N LEU A 809 -0.10 -25.08 -6.74
CA LEU A 809 -0.59 -25.05 -5.37
C LEU A 809 -1.23 -23.71 -5.01
N GLN A 810 -0.75 -22.58 -5.54
CA GLN A 810 -1.39 -21.29 -5.32
C GLN A 810 -2.76 -21.22 -6.00
N GLY A 811 -2.86 -21.65 -7.27
CA GLY A 811 -4.13 -21.74 -7.98
C GLY A 811 -5.13 -22.61 -7.22
N LYS A 812 -4.73 -23.83 -6.86
CA LYS A 812 -5.54 -24.75 -6.04
C LYS A 812 -5.95 -24.15 -4.70
N MET A 813 -5.09 -23.35 -4.05
CA MET A 813 -5.41 -22.68 -2.78
C MET A 813 -6.42 -21.53 -2.96
N ILE A 814 -6.30 -20.74 -4.03
CA ILE A 814 -7.27 -19.69 -4.35
C ILE A 814 -8.65 -20.30 -4.55
N ASP A 815 -8.73 -21.40 -5.29
CA ASP A 815 -9.99 -22.09 -5.54
C ASP A 815 -10.46 -23.00 -4.41
N ALA A 816 -9.58 -23.48 -3.51
CA ALA A 816 -9.95 -24.22 -2.30
C ALA A 816 -10.99 -23.47 -1.46
N SER A 817 -10.94 -22.13 -1.45
CA SER A 817 -11.95 -21.30 -0.80
C SER A 817 -13.36 -21.45 -1.39
N LYS A 818 -13.46 -21.69 -2.71
CA LYS A 818 -14.71 -21.88 -3.46
C LYS A 818 -15.07 -23.37 -3.61
N SER A 819 -14.07 -24.24 -3.69
CA SER A 819 -14.21 -25.67 -3.97
C SER A 819 -14.31 -26.51 -2.70
N GLY A 820 -13.72 -26.06 -1.59
CA GLY A 820 -13.62 -26.77 -0.31
C GLY A 820 -12.48 -27.79 -0.22
N LEU A 821 -11.52 -27.77 -1.14
CA LEU A 821 -10.44 -28.76 -1.27
C LEU A 821 -9.12 -28.31 -0.61
N PHE A 822 -9.17 -27.84 0.64
CA PHE A 822 -8.00 -27.33 1.37
C PHE A 822 -6.95 -28.42 1.68
N ASP A 823 -7.39 -29.67 1.78
CA ASP A 823 -6.57 -30.85 2.05
C ASP A 823 -5.66 -31.25 0.86
N GLN A 824 -6.03 -30.84 -0.36
CA GLN A 824 -5.22 -31.08 -1.56
C GLN A 824 -4.03 -30.12 -1.68
N VAL A 825 -4.02 -29.02 -0.92
CA VAL A 825 -2.95 -28.01 -0.96
C VAL A 825 -1.85 -28.36 0.05
N VAL A 826 -0.95 -29.25 -0.38
CA VAL A 826 0.18 -29.71 0.43
C VAL A 826 1.50 -29.34 -0.24
N VAL A 827 2.22 -28.37 0.34
CA VAL A 827 3.57 -28.01 -0.11
C VAL A 827 4.55 -29.14 0.27
N PRO A 828 5.35 -29.69 -0.68
CA PRO A 828 6.35 -30.71 -0.38
C PRO A 828 7.36 -30.28 0.69
N GLU A 829 7.68 -31.17 1.63
CA GLU A 829 8.59 -30.86 2.75
C GLU A 829 10.00 -30.47 2.27
N VAL A 830 10.50 -31.10 1.22
CA VAL A 830 11.80 -30.76 0.61
C VAL A 830 11.85 -29.32 0.09
N ILE A 831 10.75 -28.82 -0.49
CA ILE A 831 10.62 -27.44 -0.96
C ILE A 831 10.57 -26.49 0.25
N LYS A 832 9.73 -26.80 1.25
CA LYS A 832 9.66 -26.00 2.49
C LYS A 832 11.03 -25.87 3.12
N LEU A 833 11.81 -26.94 3.24
CA LEU A 833 13.11 -26.92 3.91
C LEU A 833 14.20 -26.22 3.10
N LYS A 834 14.26 -26.44 1.78
CA LYS A 834 15.25 -25.78 0.93
C LYS A 834 15.02 -24.27 0.85
N PHE A 835 13.75 -23.86 0.79
CA PHE A 835 13.35 -22.45 0.60
C PHE A 835 12.69 -21.83 1.85
N ARG A 836 12.93 -22.39 3.06
CA ARG A 836 12.38 -21.87 4.34
C ARG A 836 12.85 -20.46 4.69
N LYS A 837 13.94 -20.00 4.08
CA LYS A 837 14.56 -18.70 4.39
C LYS A 837 14.06 -17.64 3.42
N LYS A 838 13.59 -16.51 3.95
CA LYS A 838 13.13 -15.38 3.14
C LYS A 838 14.31 -14.57 2.58
N PRO A 839 14.23 -14.08 1.33
CA PRO A 839 15.12 -13.05 0.76
C PRO A 839 15.25 -11.80 1.63
N GLN A 840 16.36 -11.07 1.52
CA GLN A 840 16.63 -9.90 2.35
C GLN A 840 15.68 -8.73 2.03
N PHE A 841 15.40 -8.50 0.75
CA PHE A 841 14.51 -7.42 0.32
C PHE A 841 13.09 -7.53 0.93
N MET A 842 12.66 -8.76 1.31
CA MET A 842 11.38 -8.98 1.97
C MET A 842 11.29 -8.41 3.39
N PHE A 843 12.38 -7.89 3.98
CA PHE A 843 12.29 -7.03 5.17
C PHE A 843 11.30 -5.88 4.96
N TYR A 844 11.31 -5.28 3.76
CA TYR A 844 10.41 -4.20 3.38
C TYR A 844 8.99 -4.68 3.03
N LYS A 845 8.71 -5.99 3.20
CA LYS A 845 7.37 -6.61 3.14
C LYS A 845 6.76 -6.73 4.52
N ASP A 846 7.51 -7.28 5.46
CA ASP A 846 6.96 -7.81 6.70
C ASP A 846 7.73 -7.35 7.95
N GLY A 847 8.73 -6.48 7.84
CA GLY A 847 9.47 -5.91 8.97
C GLY A 847 10.19 -6.91 9.87
N ASN A 848 10.23 -8.20 9.50
CA ASN A 848 10.84 -9.24 10.32
C ASN A 848 12.37 -9.14 10.24
N GLU A 849 13.09 -9.51 11.31
CA GLU A 849 14.54 -9.31 11.42
C GLU A 849 15.31 -9.75 10.15
N PHE A 850 16.14 -8.84 9.63
CA PHE A 850 17.15 -9.16 8.61
C PHE A 850 17.96 -10.39 9.01
N ASN A 851 17.95 -11.41 8.16
CA ASN A 851 18.82 -12.55 8.33
C ASN A 851 20.24 -12.19 7.87
N LYS A 852 21.06 -11.67 8.81
CA LYS A 852 22.47 -11.30 8.58
C LYS A 852 23.36 -12.48 8.17
N ASP A 853 22.91 -13.71 8.40
CA ASP A 853 23.64 -14.93 8.03
C ASP A 853 23.38 -15.35 6.57
N TYR A 854 22.61 -14.55 5.83
CA TYR A 854 22.36 -14.73 4.41
C TYR A 854 22.97 -13.56 3.64
N SER A 855 23.96 -13.85 2.79
CA SER A 855 24.47 -12.95 1.76
C SER A 855 23.86 -13.43 0.45
N THR A 856 22.62 -13.08 0.14
CA THR A 856 22.10 -13.33 -1.22
C THR A 856 22.56 -12.24 -2.16
N LYS A 857 22.97 -12.71 -3.32
CA LYS A 857 23.61 -11.95 -4.38
C LYS A 857 22.62 -11.73 -5.54
N SER A 858 21.33 -11.95 -5.30
CA SER A 858 20.24 -11.75 -6.24
C SER A 858 20.15 -10.30 -6.72
N ALA A 859 19.39 -10.07 -7.80
CA ALA A 859 19.16 -8.73 -8.31
C ALA A 859 18.42 -7.83 -7.29
N LEU A 860 17.32 -8.33 -6.69
CA LEU A 860 16.51 -7.54 -5.76
C LEU A 860 17.23 -7.25 -4.44
N ASP A 861 17.98 -8.21 -3.89
CA ASP A 861 18.72 -7.99 -2.64
C ASP A 861 19.85 -6.96 -2.87
N PHE A 862 20.57 -7.05 -4.00
CA PHE A 862 21.54 -6.04 -4.41
C PHE A 862 20.89 -4.67 -4.58
N PHE A 863 19.73 -4.61 -5.24
CA PHE A 863 19.01 -3.37 -5.47
C PHE A 863 18.58 -2.72 -4.16
N ALA A 864 17.99 -3.48 -3.24
CA ALA A 864 17.57 -3.01 -1.92
C ALA A 864 18.73 -2.39 -1.12
N ASP A 865 19.91 -3.01 -1.14
CA ASP A 865 21.12 -2.44 -0.52
C ASP A 865 21.50 -1.08 -1.13
N ARG A 866 21.48 -0.96 -2.46
CA ARG A 866 21.80 0.31 -3.15
C ARG A 866 20.80 1.41 -2.84
N ILE A 867 19.51 1.08 -2.82
CA ILE A 867 18.45 2.04 -2.50
C ILE A 867 18.50 2.44 -1.01
N GLN A 868 18.86 1.54 -0.11
CA GLN A 868 19.09 1.87 1.29
C GLN A 868 20.23 2.88 1.47
N GLN A 869 21.36 2.69 0.77
CA GLN A 869 22.46 3.66 0.77
C GLN A 869 22.04 5.00 0.16
N PHE A 870 21.19 4.99 -0.86
CA PHE A 870 20.61 6.21 -1.42
C PHE A 870 19.70 6.91 -0.40
N LYS A 871 18.89 6.17 0.36
CA LYS A 871 18.06 6.71 1.45
C LYS A 871 18.89 7.39 2.53
N GLU A 872 20.03 6.82 2.91
CA GLU A 872 20.95 7.47 3.85
C GLU A 872 21.49 8.79 3.30
N TYR A 873 21.85 8.83 2.02
CA TYR A 873 22.27 10.04 1.32
C TYR A 873 21.16 11.10 1.30
N VAL A 874 19.92 10.74 0.94
CA VAL A 874 18.76 11.65 0.95
C VAL A 874 18.59 12.28 2.33
N ASN A 875 18.61 11.45 3.39
CA ASN A 875 18.45 11.94 4.75
C ASN A 875 19.58 12.89 5.16
N ARG A 876 20.83 12.62 4.74
CA ARG A 876 21.96 13.52 4.97
C ARG A 876 21.77 14.87 4.26
N VAL A 877 21.40 14.87 2.99
CA VAL A 877 21.20 16.10 2.19
C VAL A 877 20.07 16.97 2.78
N MET A 878 18.90 16.37 2.99
CA MET A 878 17.72 17.10 3.45
C MET A 878 17.78 17.51 4.93
N ARG A 879 18.50 16.75 5.78
CA ARG A 879 18.61 17.05 7.20
C ARG A 879 19.94 17.72 7.54
N GLU A 880 21.05 17.02 7.43
CA GLU A 880 22.35 17.46 7.95
C GLU A 880 22.93 18.61 7.13
N ASP A 881 22.98 18.48 5.81
CA ASP A 881 23.56 19.50 4.93
C ASP A 881 22.69 20.75 4.92
N THR A 882 21.37 20.60 4.82
CA THR A 882 20.42 21.72 4.93
C THR A 882 20.51 22.39 6.31
N ASN A 883 20.60 21.62 7.41
CA ASN A 883 20.85 22.18 8.76
C ASN A 883 22.14 22.99 8.83
N ARG A 884 23.21 22.48 8.23
CA ARG A 884 24.52 23.14 8.21
C ARG A 884 24.43 24.47 7.47
N LYS A 885 23.76 24.49 6.32
CA LYS A 885 23.51 25.70 5.52
C LYS A 885 22.66 26.73 6.28
N ILE A 886 21.56 26.30 6.94
CA ILE A 886 20.73 27.18 7.78
C ILE A 886 21.53 27.75 8.95
N LYS A 887 22.31 26.91 9.67
CA LYS A 887 23.14 27.36 10.81
C LYS A 887 24.23 28.34 10.40
N ALA A 888 24.79 28.15 9.20
CA ALA A 888 25.72 29.08 8.59
C ALA A 888 25.04 30.33 8.01
N GLN A 889 23.72 30.50 8.24
CA GLN A 889 22.91 31.61 7.74
C GLN A 889 23.05 31.84 6.22
N ARG A 890 23.28 30.75 5.48
CA ARG A 890 23.30 30.76 4.01
C ARG A 890 21.90 30.95 3.43
N PHE A 891 20.88 30.67 4.25
CA PHE A 891 19.48 30.89 3.92
C PHE A 891 18.88 31.99 4.80
N GLU A 892 17.80 32.56 4.31
CA GLU A 892 17.00 33.51 5.06
C GLU A 892 16.35 32.85 6.28
N ASN A 893 16.04 33.66 7.29
CA ASN A 893 15.38 33.17 8.48
C ASN A 893 13.89 32.84 8.19
N ILE A 894 13.63 31.60 7.74
CA ILE A 894 12.34 31.15 7.19
C ILE A 894 11.16 31.35 8.15
N TYR A 895 11.34 31.09 9.45
CA TYR A 895 10.21 31.14 10.39
C TYR A 895 9.71 32.57 10.66
N ASN A 896 10.49 33.60 10.31
CA ASN A 896 10.01 34.99 10.37
C ASN A 896 8.82 35.21 9.45
N TYR A 897 8.82 34.58 8.27
CA TYR A 897 7.74 34.68 7.30
C TYR A 897 6.43 34.06 7.81
N LEU A 898 6.50 33.21 8.84
CA LEU A 898 5.34 32.57 9.45
C LEU A 898 4.75 33.44 10.58
N MET A 899 5.39 34.55 10.95
CA MET A 899 5.03 35.44 12.05
C MET A 899 4.61 36.81 11.51
N ASN A 900 3.70 37.49 12.21
CA ASN A 900 3.33 38.87 11.90
C ASN A 900 4.17 39.85 12.74
N PRO A 901 4.98 40.72 12.12
CA PRO A 901 5.85 41.67 12.83
C PRO A 901 5.11 42.88 13.44
N GLU A 902 3.85 43.12 13.06
CA GLU A 902 3.06 44.26 13.55
C GLU A 902 2.41 43.98 14.91
N LEU A 903 2.43 42.74 15.38
CA LEU A 903 1.83 42.33 16.65
C LEU A 903 2.66 42.80 17.84
N ASP A 904 1.96 43.16 18.92
CA ASP A 904 2.59 43.52 20.18
C ASP A 904 3.28 42.31 20.84
N GLY A 905 4.55 42.47 21.20
CA GLY A 905 5.37 41.40 21.76
C GLY A 905 4.91 40.90 23.14
N GLU A 906 4.30 41.76 23.97
CA GLU A 906 3.73 41.36 25.26
C GLU A 906 2.44 40.55 25.07
N VAL A 907 1.60 40.96 24.12
CA VAL A 907 0.39 40.23 23.74
C VAL A 907 0.73 38.84 23.20
N VAL A 908 1.72 38.75 22.30
CA VAL A 908 2.24 37.47 21.79
C VAL A 908 2.76 36.60 22.93
N GLN A 909 3.53 37.18 23.86
CA GLN A 909 4.12 36.45 24.98
C GLN A 909 3.05 35.89 25.93
N LYS A 910 2.00 36.67 26.22
CA LYS A 910 0.87 36.21 27.01
C LYS A 910 0.16 35.00 26.36
N VAL A 911 -0.10 35.06 25.05
CA VAL A 911 -0.69 33.92 24.34
C VAL A 911 0.22 32.69 24.36
N ILE A 912 1.54 32.87 24.29
CA ILE A 912 2.50 31.75 24.44
C ILE A 912 2.37 31.10 25.82
N GLU A 913 2.27 31.90 26.88
CA GLU A 913 2.10 31.41 28.26
C GLU A 913 0.78 30.66 28.42
N ASP A 914 -0.31 31.20 27.87
CA ASP A 914 -1.63 30.56 27.89
C ASP A 914 -1.66 29.24 27.08
N LEU A 915 -0.81 29.10 26.06
CA LEU A 915 -0.71 27.89 25.22
C LEU A 915 0.17 26.78 25.82
N ASP A 916 0.93 27.04 26.90
CA ASP A 916 1.94 26.10 27.40
C ASP A 916 1.36 24.74 27.79
N ASP A 917 0.19 24.73 28.43
CA ASP A 917 -0.54 23.52 28.81
C ASP A 917 -1.02 22.73 27.58
N VAL A 918 -1.58 23.41 26.58
CA VAL A 918 -2.07 22.80 25.34
C VAL A 918 -0.91 22.18 24.56
N TYR A 919 0.21 22.89 24.47
CA TYR A 919 1.41 22.40 23.82
C TYR A 919 2.02 21.20 24.55
N SER A 920 2.15 21.27 25.87
CA SER A 920 2.70 20.19 26.69
C SER A 920 1.86 18.91 26.57
N HIS A 921 0.53 19.03 26.63
CA HIS A 921 -0.39 17.92 26.40
C HIS A 921 -0.24 17.33 25.00
N PHE A 922 -0.21 18.18 23.96
CA PHE A 922 0.00 17.76 22.58
C PHE A 922 1.31 16.96 22.41
N ILE A 923 2.43 17.45 22.94
CA ILE A 923 3.72 16.77 22.80
C ILE A 923 3.71 15.40 23.49
N GLN A 924 3.12 15.31 24.68
CA GLN A 924 3.02 14.06 25.42
C GLN A 924 2.16 13.03 24.67
N GLU A 925 0.96 13.41 24.24
CA GLU A 925 0.05 12.53 23.51
C GLU A 925 0.60 12.15 22.13
N ASN A 926 1.15 13.11 21.39
CA ASN A 926 1.77 12.86 20.09
C ASN A 926 2.95 11.88 20.22
N ARG A 927 3.74 11.98 21.30
CA ARG A 927 4.82 11.02 21.58
C ARG A 927 4.27 9.64 21.90
N THR A 928 3.22 9.54 22.70
CA THR A 928 2.53 8.27 23.01
C THR A 928 2.01 7.60 21.75
N LEU A 929 1.31 8.34 20.89
CA LEU A 929 0.80 7.85 19.62
C LEU A 929 1.92 7.47 18.64
N ALA A 930 3.04 8.22 18.63
CA ALA A 930 4.19 7.89 17.79
C ALA A 930 4.85 6.57 18.23
N ILE A 931 4.99 6.33 19.53
CA ILE A 931 5.49 5.06 20.09
C ILE A 931 4.53 3.92 19.76
N LEU A 932 3.21 4.16 19.85
CA LEU A 932 2.20 3.19 19.46
C LEU A 932 2.32 2.84 17.97
N LYS A 933 2.42 3.86 17.11
CA LYS A 933 2.60 3.69 15.66
C LYS A 933 3.89 2.95 15.31
N SER A 934 4.99 3.21 16.02
CA SER A 934 6.28 2.54 15.76
C SER A 934 6.29 1.05 16.14
N ARG A 935 5.37 0.62 17.03
CA ARG A 935 5.18 -0.80 17.37
C ARG A 935 4.37 -1.55 16.32
N ILE A 936 3.66 -0.83 15.46
CA ILE A 936 2.90 -1.40 14.35
C ILE A 936 3.84 -1.53 13.16
N ASN A 937 3.86 -2.70 12.55
CA ASN A 937 4.68 -2.97 11.38
C ASN A 937 4.34 -1.99 10.24
N PRO A 938 5.27 -1.12 9.79
CA PRO A 938 4.97 -0.12 8.77
C PRO A 938 4.91 -0.71 7.35
N TYR A 939 5.52 -1.88 7.14
CA TYR A 939 5.70 -2.50 5.83
C TYR A 939 4.60 -3.51 5.50
N SER A 940 4.09 -4.21 6.51
CA SER A 940 3.13 -5.29 6.30
C SER A 940 1.87 -4.82 5.59
N SER A 941 1.60 -5.50 4.47
CA SER A 941 0.37 -5.37 3.70
C SER A 941 -0.76 -6.24 4.23
N ASP A 942 -0.55 -6.95 5.34
CA ASP A 942 -1.63 -7.66 6.02
C ASP A 942 -2.70 -6.64 6.45
N ASP A 943 -3.95 -6.98 6.19
CA ASP A 943 -5.09 -6.11 6.46
C ASP A 943 -5.23 -5.83 7.98
N LYS A 944 -4.74 -6.73 8.85
CA LYS A 944 -4.59 -6.47 10.29
C LYS A 944 -3.75 -5.23 10.57
N TYR A 945 -2.51 -5.19 10.07
CA TYR A 945 -1.61 -4.05 10.33
C TYR A 945 -2.08 -2.79 9.60
N LYS A 946 -2.70 -2.90 8.42
CA LYS A 946 -3.33 -1.74 7.75
C LYS A 946 -4.41 -1.10 8.63
N ARG A 947 -5.28 -1.90 9.24
CA ARG A 947 -6.32 -1.41 10.15
C ARG A 947 -5.72 -0.80 11.41
N GLU A 948 -4.76 -1.46 12.04
CA GLU A 948 -4.08 -0.92 13.22
C GLU A 948 -3.44 0.45 12.91
N ARG A 949 -2.77 0.59 11.75
CA ARG A 949 -2.26 1.88 11.28
C ARG A 949 -3.37 2.90 11.08
N ALA A 950 -4.46 2.54 10.40
CA ALA A 950 -5.59 3.43 10.17
C ALA A 950 -6.26 3.91 11.47
N ILE A 951 -6.38 3.04 12.47
CA ILE A 951 -6.89 3.40 13.81
C ILE A 951 -5.97 4.43 14.48
N VAL A 952 -4.65 4.20 14.45
CA VAL A 952 -3.70 5.15 15.04
C VAL A 952 -3.66 6.46 14.25
N ASP A 953 -3.76 6.41 12.93
CA ASP A 953 -3.87 7.61 12.07
C ASP A 953 -5.13 8.43 12.39
N GLN A 954 -6.26 7.75 12.68
CA GLN A 954 -7.46 8.41 13.15
C GLN A 954 -7.26 9.05 14.54
N LYS A 955 -6.56 8.38 15.48
CA LYS A 955 -6.22 8.98 16.78
C LYS A 955 -5.33 10.21 16.64
N PHE A 956 -4.38 10.21 15.71
CA PHE A 956 -3.59 11.41 15.38
C PHE A 956 -4.49 12.54 14.86
N LYS A 957 -5.44 12.22 13.98
CA LYS A 957 -6.41 13.21 13.47
C LYS A 957 -7.25 13.81 14.59
N ASP A 958 -7.78 12.97 15.48
CA ASP A 958 -8.59 13.41 16.62
C ASP A 958 -7.77 14.28 17.58
N LEU A 959 -6.51 13.91 17.86
CA LEU A 959 -5.58 14.73 18.63
C LEU A 959 -5.36 16.10 17.97
N TYR A 960 -5.12 16.13 16.66
CA TYR A 960 -4.84 17.38 15.94
C TYR A 960 -6.04 18.33 15.95
N GLU A 961 -7.25 17.82 15.69
CA GLU A 961 -8.48 18.63 15.76
C GLU A 961 -8.73 19.14 17.19
N LYS A 962 -8.56 18.29 18.21
CA LYS A 962 -8.72 18.72 19.60
C LYS A 962 -7.71 19.82 19.98
N THR A 963 -6.43 19.59 19.70
CA THR A 963 -5.36 20.56 20.00
C THR A 963 -5.62 21.89 19.30
N ARG A 964 -6.13 21.86 18.06
CA ARG A 964 -6.54 23.06 17.34
C ARG A 964 -7.69 23.79 18.04
N MET A 965 -8.77 23.10 18.37
CA MET A 965 -9.92 23.70 19.06
C MET A 965 -9.53 24.34 20.38
N ASP A 966 -8.70 23.67 21.18
CA ASP A 966 -8.25 24.19 22.48
C ASP A 966 -7.35 25.44 22.32
N ALA A 967 -6.51 25.47 21.29
CA ALA A 967 -5.72 26.66 20.95
C ALA A 967 -6.58 27.82 20.43
N GLU A 968 -7.59 27.56 19.60
CA GLU A 968 -8.53 28.57 19.09
C GLU A 968 -9.42 29.15 20.20
N LYS A 969 -9.73 28.38 21.27
CA LYS A 969 -10.39 28.90 22.48
C LYS A 969 -9.54 29.91 23.25
N ILE A 970 -8.21 29.72 23.25
CA ILE A 970 -7.27 30.63 23.90
C ILE A 970 -7.11 31.90 23.07
N CYS A 971 -6.93 31.76 21.76
CA CYS A 971 -6.77 32.89 20.85
C CYS A 971 -7.55 32.65 19.56
N GLY A 972 -8.66 33.37 19.41
CA GLY A 972 -9.50 33.31 18.21
C GLY A 972 -8.93 34.09 17.01
N CYS A 973 -7.90 34.93 17.20
CA CYS A 973 -7.25 35.68 16.11
C CYS A 973 -6.20 34.81 15.41
N PRO A 974 -6.40 34.42 14.13
CA PRO A 974 -5.52 33.46 13.46
C PRO A 974 -4.07 33.93 13.35
N SER A 975 -3.82 35.20 13.01
CA SER A 975 -2.47 35.76 12.85
C SER A 975 -1.68 35.80 14.16
N LEU A 976 -2.34 36.17 15.27
CA LEU A 976 -1.75 36.19 16.60
C LEU A 976 -1.44 34.77 17.10
N LEU A 977 -2.38 33.82 16.94
CA LEU A 977 -2.17 32.42 17.29
C LEU A 977 -1.04 31.78 16.47
N ALA A 978 -0.95 32.09 15.18
CA ALA A 978 0.16 31.66 14.32
C ALA A 978 1.50 32.19 14.82
N THR A 979 1.59 33.49 15.11
CA THR A 979 2.83 34.11 15.60
C THR A 979 3.28 33.52 16.93
N ALA A 980 2.37 33.38 17.90
CA ALA A 980 2.65 32.79 19.21
C ALA A 980 3.09 31.31 19.08
N SER A 981 2.34 30.51 18.33
CA SER A 981 2.63 29.08 18.16
C SER A 981 3.91 28.81 17.37
N VAL A 982 4.24 29.64 16.36
CA VAL A 982 5.52 29.57 15.63
C VAL A 982 6.68 29.90 16.56
N ARG A 983 6.60 31.00 17.32
CA ARG A 983 7.64 31.37 18.30
C ARG A 983 7.85 30.26 19.31
N MET A 984 6.78 29.69 19.85
CA MET A 984 6.86 28.54 20.76
C MET A 984 7.51 27.31 20.11
N THR A 985 7.09 26.94 18.91
CA THR A 985 7.51 25.70 18.21
C THR A 985 8.92 25.79 17.64
N TYR A 986 9.28 26.90 16.99
CA TYR A 986 10.54 27.05 16.27
C TYR A 986 11.65 27.69 17.13
N ILE A 987 11.29 28.50 18.14
CA ILE A 987 12.24 29.27 18.94
C ILE A 987 12.33 28.75 20.38
N ASN A 988 11.25 28.81 21.15
CA ASN A 988 11.30 28.57 22.60
C ASN A 988 11.65 27.12 22.93
N THR A 989 10.94 26.16 22.35
CA THR A 989 11.01 24.74 22.73
C THR A 989 12.21 23.98 22.15
N LYS A 990 12.96 24.60 21.24
CA LYS A 990 14.19 24.01 20.67
C LYS A 990 15.42 24.26 21.52
N TYR A 991 15.27 24.87 22.70
CA TYR A 991 16.37 25.27 23.56
C TYR A 991 16.89 23.98 24.22
N ASN A 992 18.18 23.70 24.05
CA ASN A 992 18.82 22.43 24.44
C ASN A 992 18.47 21.18 23.59
N ASN A 993 17.97 21.31 22.36
CA ASN A 993 17.58 20.17 21.49
C ASN A 993 16.55 19.22 22.15
N GLN A 994 15.66 19.74 22.99
CA GLN A 994 14.72 18.92 23.78
C GLN A 994 13.61 18.28 22.93
N ASN A 995 13.32 18.80 21.74
CA ASN A 995 12.26 18.30 20.87
C ASN A 995 12.56 18.57 19.38
N ASP A 996 12.28 17.61 18.50
CA ASP A 996 12.44 17.72 17.02
C ASP A 996 11.10 17.93 16.28
N ASN A 997 9.96 18.04 16.99
CA ASN A 997 8.63 18.23 16.39
C ASN A 997 8.38 19.70 15.96
N TYR A 998 8.03 19.93 14.68
CA TYR A 998 7.69 21.25 14.12
C TYR A 998 6.22 21.38 13.68
N SER A 999 5.38 20.40 13.99
CA SER A 999 4.00 20.35 13.48
C SER A 999 3.00 21.18 14.28
N PHE A 1000 3.29 21.54 15.53
CA PHE A 1000 2.31 22.16 16.41
C PHE A 1000 1.68 23.42 15.81
N CYS A 1001 2.47 24.41 15.38
CA CYS A 1001 1.94 25.65 14.79
C CYS A 1001 1.12 25.40 13.51
N TRP A 1002 1.54 24.45 12.67
CA TRP A 1002 0.80 24.05 11.46
C TRP A 1002 -0.49 23.28 11.76
N ILE A 1003 -0.60 22.66 12.93
CA ILE A 1003 -1.82 21.99 13.40
C ILE A 1003 -2.82 23.03 13.92
N VAL A 1004 -2.37 23.97 14.76
CA VAL A 1004 -3.27 24.89 15.47
C VAL A 1004 -3.60 26.16 14.71
N ALA A 1005 -2.71 26.62 13.82
CA ALA A 1005 -2.87 27.91 13.12
C ALA A 1005 -2.49 27.88 11.63
N PRO A 1006 -2.88 26.87 10.83
CA PRO A 1006 -2.50 26.81 9.42
C PRO A 1006 -2.99 28.02 8.61
N GLU A 1007 -4.21 28.51 8.84
CA GLU A 1007 -4.73 29.69 8.12
C GLU A 1007 -4.00 30.98 8.52
N GLY A 1008 -3.72 31.15 9.82
CA GLY A 1008 -2.95 32.28 10.32
C GLY A 1008 -1.52 32.31 9.80
N ILE A 1009 -0.88 31.13 9.69
CA ILE A 1009 0.45 31.01 9.08
C ILE A 1009 0.40 31.43 7.61
N LEU A 1010 -0.55 30.92 6.81
CA LEU A 1010 -0.69 31.32 5.41
C LEU A 1010 -0.98 32.82 5.25
N HIS A 1011 -1.77 33.40 6.16
CA HIS A 1011 -2.03 34.83 6.21
C HIS A 1011 -0.75 35.64 6.53
N ASN A 1012 0.07 35.18 7.48
CA ASN A 1012 1.34 35.85 7.81
C ASN A 1012 2.35 35.75 6.65
N ILE A 1013 2.44 34.59 5.98
CA ILE A 1013 3.32 34.43 4.80
C ILE A 1013 2.90 35.39 3.69
N LYS A 1014 1.58 35.65 3.55
CA LYS A 1014 1.02 36.58 2.55
C LYS A 1014 1.51 38.02 2.72
N MET A 1015 1.87 38.45 3.93
CA MET A 1015 2.50 39.76 4.17
C MET A 1015 3.89 39.89 3.54
N HIS A 1016 4.49 38.76 3.18
CA HIS A 1016 5.83 38.64 2.61
C HIS A 1016 5.81 37.92 1.27
N GLU A 1017 4.70 38.07 0.55
CA GLU A 1017 4.49 37.44 -0.74
C GLU A 1017 5.55 37.86 -1.77
N ASP A 1018 6.00 36.90 -2.57
CA ASP A 1018 6.94 37.19 -3.66
C ASP A 1018 6.26 38.01 -4.77
N ASN A 1019 6.96 39.03 -5.28
CA ASN A 1019 6.47 39.84 -6.41
C ASN A 1019 6.29 39.00 -7.68
N GLU A 1020 7.28 38.17 -8.01
CA GLU A 1020 7.26 37.26 -9.15
C GLU A 1020 7.11 35.82 -8.66
N LYS A 1021 6.07 35.14 -9.14
CA LYS A 1021 5.74 33.76 -8.80
C LYS A 1021 5.87 32.86 -10.00
N ILE A 1022 6.29 31.62 -9.76
CA ILE A 1022 6.36 30.58 -10.79
C ILE A 1022 5.38 29.48 -10.39
N TYR A 1023 4.45 29.16 -11.29
CA TYR A 1023 3.54 28.03 -11.15
C TYR A 1023 3.85 26.94 -12.15
N VAL A 1024 3.52 25.70 -11.77
CA VAL A 1024 3.56 24.57 -12.69
C VAL A 1024 2.16 24.34 -13.27
N VAL A 1025 2.06 24.38 -14.59
CA VAL A 1025 0.82 24.09 -15.31
C VAL A 1025 1.03 22.93 -16.28
N LYS A 1026 0.00 22.11 -16.49
CA LYS A 1026 0.01 21.08 -17.54
C LYS A 1026 0.19 21.74 -18.91
N ALA A 1027 0.95 21.10 -19.79
CA ALA A 1027 1.27 21.56 -21.13
C ALA A 1027 1.22 20.39 -22.13
N ASP A 1028 1.14 20.69 -23.42
CA ASP A 1028 1.35 19.70 -24.48
C ASP A 1028 2.85 19.44 -24.66
N SER A 1029 3.23 18.21 -25.03
CA SER A 1029 4.63 17.81 -25.22
C SER A 1029 5.36 18.58 -26.34
N LYS A 1030 4.62 19.25 -27.23
CA LYS A 1030 5.16 20.04 -28.35
C LYS A 1030 5.41 21.51 -28.01
N GLU A 1031 4.99 21.99 -26.83
CA GLU A 1031 5.25 23.37 -26.41
C GLU A 1031 6.73 23.59 -26.03
N GLU A 1032 7.20 24.84 -26.06
CA GLU A 1032 8.56 25.21 -25.63
C GLU A 1032 8.68 25.20 -24.10
N ASP A 1033 9.90 24.94 -23.59
CA ASP A 1033 10.24 24.93 -22.15
C ASP A 1033 9.43 23.94 -21.27
N VAL A 1034 8.97 22.85 -21.89
CA VAL A 1034 8.22 21.78 -21.23
C VAL A 1034 9.17 20.76 -20.59
N PHE A 1035 8.79 20.24 -19.42
CA PHE A 1035 9.43 19.09 -18.79
C PHE A 1035 8.43 17.96 -18.57
N GLU A 1036 8.90 16.73 -18.72
CA GLU A 1036 8.12 15.51 -18.53
C GLU A 1036 8.17 15.05 -17.06
N TRP A 1037 7.05 14.52 -16.58
CA TRP A 1037 6.88 13.95 -15.26
C TRP A 1037 5.85 12.80 -15.27
N LEU A 1038 6.34 11.55 -15.28
CA LEU A 1038 5.52 10.33 -15.27
C LEU A 1038 4.49 10.27 -16.41
N GLY A 1039 4.92 10.63 -17.62
CA GLY A 1039 4.14 10.62 -18.85
C GLY A 1039 3.30 11.89 -19.06
N GLU A 1040 3.20 12.75 -18.05
CA GLU A 1040 2.55 14.05 -18.16
C GLU A 1040 3.59 15.15 -18.43
N TYR A 1041 3.16 16.19 -19.12
CA TYR A 1041 4.03 17.29 -19.54
C TYR A 1041 3.61 18.59 -18.87
N TYR A 1042 4.61 19.35 -18.42
CA TYR A 1042 4.42 20.53 -17.59
C TYR A 1042 5.33 21.66 -18.02
N LYS A 1043 4.90 22.90 -17.83
CA LYS A 1043 5.75 24.09 -18.01
C LYS A 1043 5.61 25.04 -16.85
N THR A 1044 6.60 25.91 -16.69
CA THR A 1044 6.55 26.99 -15.71
C THR A 1044 5.85 28.20 -16.31
N GLN A 1045 4.91 28.78 -15.58
CA GLN A 1045 4.26 30.03 -15.93
C GLN A 1045 4.57 31.09 -14.87
N VAL A 1046 5.01 32.27 -15.32
CA VAL A 1046 5.20 33.44 -14.45
C VAL A 1046 3.85 34.08 -14.19
N PHE A 1047 3.59 34.43 -12.93
CA PHE A 1047 2.39 35.13 -12.51
C PHE A 1047 2.75 36.37 -11.70
N ASP A 1048 2.40 37.53 -12.27
CA ASP A 1048 2.70 38.86 -11.71
C ASP A 1048 1.49 39.46 -10.99
N GLY A 1049 0.86 38.66 -10.13
CA GLY A 1049 -0.32 39.05 -9.37
C GLY A 1049 -0.30 38.54 -7.94
N GLU A 1050 -1.26 39.00 -7.14
CA GLU A 1050 -1.50 38.47 -5.80
C GLU A 1050 -2.07 37.05 -5.89
N TYR A 1051 -1.48 36.12 -5.15
CA TYR A 1051 -1.98 34.75 -5.01
C TYR A 1051 -3.35 34.75 -4.32
N PRO A 1052 -4.40 34.19 -4.94
CA PRO A 1052 -5.71 34.16 -4.34
C PRO A 1052 -5.72 33.19 -3.15
N LEU A 1053 -5.77 33.75 -1.94
CA LEU A 1053 -5.86 32.98 -0.70
C LEU A 1053 -7.29 33.08 -0.15
N ASN A 1054 -8.07 32.03 -0.36
CA ASN A 1054 -9.43 31.95 0.14
C ASN A 1054 -9.47 31.16 1.45
N PHE A 1055 -10.07 31.76 2.47
CA PHE A 1055 -10.36 31.13 3.76
C PHE A 1055 -11.85 30.78 3.85
N ASP A 1056 -12.22 30.06 4.91
CA ASP A 1056 -13.63 29.81 5.22
C ASP A 1056 -14.36 31.14 5.47
N GLU A 1057 -15.55 31.33 4.87
CA GLU A 1057 -16.33 32.56 4.98
C GLU A 1057 -16.74 32.85 6.43
N GLU A 1058 -16.83 31.81 7.28
CA GLU A 1058 -17.17 31.94 8.69
C GLU A 1058 -15.97 32.33 9.58
N LYS A 1059 -14.73 32.29 9.05
CA LYS A 1059 -13.52 32.54 9.84
C LYS A 1059 -13.06 33.99 9.72
N ASP A 1060 -13.11 34.72 10.84
CA ASP A 1060 -12.61 36.10 10.91
C ASP A 1060 -11.08 36.12 10.91
N MET A 1061 -10.50 36.64 9.83
CA MET A 1061 -9.06 36.79 9.65
C MET A 1061 -8.54 38.18 10.08
N SER A 1062 -9.41 39.04 10.62
CA SER A 1062 -9.02 40.38 11.05
C SER A 1062 -8.13 40.34 12.30
N ILE A 1063 -7.27 41.35 12.41
CA ILE A 1063 -6.38 41.55 13.55
C ILE A 1063 -6.94 42.74 14.34
N PRO A 1064 -7.47 42.52 15.56
CA PRO A 1064 -7.90 43.60 16.43
C PRO A 1064 -6.80 44.65 16.68
N GLU A 1065 -7.15 45.93 16.64
CA GLU A 1065 -6.20 47.05 16.87
C GLU A 1065 -5.47 46.96 18.22
N GLU A 1066 -6.09 46.33 19.22
CA GLU A 1066 -5.48 46.11 20.54
C GLU A 1066 -4.33 45.10 20.55
N TYR A 1067 -4.23 44.25 19.52
CA TYR A 1067 -3.10 43.32 19.34
C TYR A 1067 -2.00 43.90 18.48
N ILE A 1068 -2.30 44.98 17.75
CA ILE A 1068 -1.34 45.69 16.92
C ILE A 1068 -0.53 46.62 17.83
N ARG A 1069 0.77 46.67 17.57
CA ARG A 1069 1.69 47.58 18.25
C ARG A 1069 1.23 49.03 18.11
N LYS A 1070 1.04 49.74 19.22
CA LYS A 1070 0.75 51.19 19.22
C LYS A 1070 2.06 51.97 19.06
N GLU A 1071 2.09 53.03 18.23
CA GLU A 1071 3.32 53.81 18.00
C GLU A 1071 3.84 54.50 19.28
N LYS A 1072 5.18 54.41 19.46
CA LYS A 1072 6.05 55.07 20.46
C LYS A 1072 5.83 54.69 21.93
N GLU A 1073 6.42 53.59 22.34
CA GLU A 1073 7.00 53.47 23.68
C GLU A 1073 8.49 53.80 23.59
N GLU A 1074 9.00 54.65 24.49
CA GLU A 1074 10.46 54.76 24.74
C GLU A 1074 10.96 53.35 25.10
N LEU A 1075 11.94 52.83 24.36
CA LEU A 1075 12.45 51.51 24.70
C LEU A 1075 13.30 51.64 25.96
N PRO A 1076 13.25 50.69 26.89
CA PRO A 1076 14.09 50.74 28.07
C PRO A 1076 15.56 50.56 27.69
N ASP A 1077 16.46 51.27 28.36
CA ASP A 1077 17.89 50.97 28.29
C ASP A 1077 18.11 49.52 28.76
N ILE A 1078 18.88 48.77 27.98
CA ILE A 1078 19.30 47.41 28.29
C ILE A 1078 20.74 47.44 28.74
N GLU A 1079 21.02 46.94 29.95
CA GLU A 1079 22.37 46.78 30.46
C GLU A 1079 22.76 45.30 30.61
N ASP A 1080 24.03 44.99 30.36
CA ASP A 1080 24.66 43.67 30.55
C ASP A 1080 23.97 42.51 29.80
N LEU A 1081 23.32 42.79 28.67
CA LEU A 1081 22.70 41.76 27.85
C LEU A 1081 23.77 40.87 27.23
N LYS A 1082 23.66 39.56 27.46
CA LYS A 1082 24.54 38.59 26.84
C LYS A 1082 24.09 38.31 25.41
N ILE A 1083 24.96 38.56 24.43
CA ILE A 1083 24.75 38.21 23.03
C ILE A 1083 25.85 37.28 22.52
N THR A 1084 25.50 36.43 21.56
CA THR A 1084 26.45 35.67 20.75
C THR A 1084 26.46 36.22 19.34
N ILE A 1085 27.60 36.75 18.92
CA ILE A 1085 27.89 37.22 17.57
C ILE A 1085 28.43 36.04 16.75
N MET A 1086 27.85 35.80 15.58
CA MET A 1086 28.14 34.70 14.67
C MET A 1086 28.64 35.23 13.33
N GLY A 1087 29.24 34.36 12.52
CA GLY A 1087 29.73 34.73 11.18
C GLY A 1087 31.16 35.27 11.18
N VAL A 1088 31.89 35.08 12.28
CA VAL A 1088 33.29 35.48 12.38
C VAL A 1088 34.17 34.51 11.58
N GLU A 1089 35.12 35.05 10.82
CA GLU A 1089 36.02 34.25 10.00
C GLU A 1089 36.82 33.27 10.88
N LYS A 1090 36.89 32.01 10.45
CA LYS A 1090 37.57 30.96 11.23
C LYS A 1090 39.04 31.31 11.41
N GLY A 1091 39.50 31.36 12.66
CA GLY A 1091 40.87 31.74 13.01
C GLY A 1091 41.07 33.21 13.38
N LYS A 1092 40.04 34.06 13.29
CA LYS A 1092 40.10 35.50 13.59
C LYS A 1092 39.23 35.96 14.76
N ALA A 1093 38.61 35.03 15.49
CA ALA A 1093 37.67 35.38 16.55
C ALA A 1093 38.27 36.25 17.67
N GLU A 1094 39.53 36.00 18.05
CA GLU A 1094 40.22 36.80 19.07
C GLU A 1094 40.55 38.21 18.56
N GLU A 1095 41.07 38.32 17.33
CA GLU A 1095 41.38 39.60 16.67
C GLU A 1095 40.14 40.48 16.55
N VAL A 1096 39.05 39.93 16.02
CA VAL A 1096 37.79 40.66 15.85
C VAL A 1096 37.18 41.05 17.21
N ALA A 1097 37.27 40.18 18.23
CA ALA A 1097 36.74 40.50 19.56
C ALA A 1097 37.50 41.65 20.23
N ASP A 1098 38.83 41.69 20.11
CA ASP A 1098 39.66 42.78 20.61
C ASP A 1098 39.34 44.11 19.89
N GLU A 1099 39.04 44.05 18.59
CA GLU A 1099 38.61 45.22 17.83
C GLU A 1099 37.22 45.71 18.21
N MET A 1100 36.31 44.81 18.59
CA MET A 1100 34.93 45.14 18.95
C MET A 1100 34.78 45.71 20.38
N LEU A 1101 35.65 45.32 21.31
CA LEU A 1101 35.55 45.71 22.72
C LEU A 1101 35.55 47.24 22.91
N GLY A 1102 34.55 47.74 23.63
CA GLY A 1102 34.37 49.17 23.95
C GLY A 1102 33.80 50.02 22.81
N LYS A 1103 33.44 49.43 21.67
CA LYS A 1103 32.82 50.14 20.54
C LYS A 1103 31.32 49.92 20.47
N SER A 1104 30.63 50.89 19.87
CA SER A 1104 29.22 50.83 19.55
C SER A 1104 29.01 50.45 18.10
N TYR A 1105 28.06 49.55 17.88
CA TYR A 1105 27.69 49.06 16.57
C TYR A 1105 26.18 49.21 16.37
N LYS A 1106 25.78 49.76 15.23
CA LYS A 1106 24.37 49.92 14.93
C LYS A 1106 23.74 48.55 14.65
N LEU A 1107 22.62 48.27 15.32
CA LEU A 1107 21.83 47.09 15.06
C LEU A 1107 21.07 47.22 13.73
N PHE A 1108 21.10 46.21 12.88
CA PHE A 1108 20.37 46.21 11.61
C PHE A 1108 19.76 44.85 11.32
N VAL A 1109 18.86 44.79 10.34
CA VAL A 1109 18.42 43.51 9.74
C VAL A 1109 19.15 43.37 8.42
N ASN A 1110 19.91 42.29 8.25
CA ASN A 1110 20.64 42.08 7.01
C ASN A 1110 19.71 41.62 5.87
N GLU A 1111 20.25 41.54 4.65
CA GLU A 1111 19.50 41.13 3.45
C GLU A 1111 18.88 39.72 3.56
N ARG A 1112 19.35 38.89 4.50
CA ARG A 1112 18.84 37.54 4.76
C ARG A 1112 17.86 37.48 5.94
N ASN A 1113 17.38 38.63 6.41
CA ASN A 1113 16.45 38.77 7.52
C ASN A 1113 16.99 38.24 8.86
N TRP A 1114 18.32 38.35 9.07
CA TRP A 1114 19.00 38.08 10.34
C TRP A 1114 19.38 39.38 11.02
N LEU A 1115 19.36 39.38 12.35
CA LEU A 1115 19.80 40.50 13.17
C LEU A 1115 21.32 40.66 13.04
N GLY A 1116 21.78 41.80 12.55
CA GLY A 1116 23.17 42.13 12.24
C GLY A 1116 23.75 43.15 13.22
N ILE A 1117 25.08 43.14 13.36
CA ILE A 1117 25.81 44.10 14.18
C ILE A 1117 26.97 44.77 13.43
N ASP A 1118 27.72 44.02 12.61
CA ASP A 1118 28.78 44.59 11.77
C ASP A 1118 29.12 43.67 10.58
N GLY A 1119 29.19 44.22 9.38
CA GLY A 1119 29.43 43.49 8.14
C GLY A 1119 28.49 42.28 7.95
N ASN A 1120 29.07 41.09 7.79
CA ASN A 1120 28.33 39.82 7.67
C ASN A 1120 28.10 39.14 9.03
N MET A 1121 28.47 39.77 10.15
CA MET A 1121 28.27 39.21 11.48
C MET A 1121 26.85 39.44 11.97
N SER A 1122 26.27 38.39 12.55
CA SER A 1122 24.90 38.38 13.02
C SER A 1122 24.82 38.06 14.51
N ILE A 1123 23.75 38.52 15.14
CA ILE A 1123 23.43 38.18 16.52
C ILE A 1123 22.55 36.95 16.53
N LYS A 1124 22.88 36.02 17.42
CA LYS A 1124 22.06 34.87 17.74
C LYS A 1124 20.83 35.30 18.54
N GLU A 1125 19.86 35.86 17.82
CA GLU A 1125 18.60 36.45 18.30
C GLU A 1125 17.84 35.61 19.35
N ARG A 1126 17.95 34.29 19.25
CA ARG A 1126 17.39 33.34 20.21
C ARG A 1126 17.78 33.65 21.66
N GLU A 1127 19.03 34.02 21.92
CA GLU A 1127 19.54 34.23 23.29
C GLU A 1127 18.89 35.45 23.95
N THR A 1128 18.61 36.49 23.17
CA THR A 1128 18.02 37.72 23.68
C THR A 1128 16.52 37.55 23.88
N LEU A 1129 15.84 36.88 22.94
CA LEU A 1129 14.42 36.56 23.07
C LEU A 1129 14.12 35.69 24.31
N SER A 1130 15.04 34.77 24.68
CA SER A 1130 14.90 33.97 25.90
C SER A 1130 15.10 34.76 27.21
N SER A 1131 15.72 35.93 27.13
CA SER A 1131 15.87 36.87 28.25
C SER A 1131 14.71 37.87 28.33
N GLY A 1132 13.64 37.66 27.56
CA GLY A 1132 12.50 38.57 27.45
C GLY A 1132 12.79 39.81 26.60
N ILE A 1133 13.95 39.87 25.93
CA ILE A 1133 14.41 41.05 25.19
C ILE A 1133 14.39 40.75 23.69
N ASP A 1134 13.41 41.33 23.01
CA ASP A 1134 13.35 41.30 21.55
C ASP A 1134 14.24 42.40 20.96
N LEU A 1135 15.42 42.00 20.48
CA LEU A 1135 16.37 42.93 19.86
C LEU A 1135 15.86 43.56 18.57
N ARG A 1136 14.85 42.99 17.91
CA ARG A 1136 14.23 43.65 16.74
C ARG A 1136 13.54 44.96 17.11
N LYS A 1137 13.21 45.17 18.39
CA LYS A 1137 12.72 46.46 18.87
C LYS A 1137 13.79 47.56 18.76
N TYR A 1138 15.06 47.19 18.84
CA TYR A 1138 16.22 48.10 18.90
C TYR A 1138 16.95 48.22 17.56
N ILE A 1139 16.32 47.86 16.44
CA ILE A 1139 16.90 48.15 15.11
C ILE A 1139 17.21 49.65 15.03
N ASP A 1140 18.33 49.99 14.39
CA ASP A 1140 18.93 51.32 14.32
C ASP A 1140 19.53 51.89 15.63
N HIS A 1141 19.40 51.21 16.76
CA HIS A 1141 20.04 51.61 18.02
C HIS A 1141 21.48 51.08 18.11
N ASP A 1142 22.30 51.77 18.90
CA ASP A 1142 23.70 51.42 19.11
C ASP A 1142 23.85 50.33 20.19
N VAL A 1143 24.47 49.23 19.81
CA VAL A 1143 24.85 48.11 20.68
C VAL A 1143 26.31 48.30 21.08
N MET A 1144 26.55 48.67 22.33
CA MET A 1144 27.90 48.88 22.87
C MET A 1144 28.46 47.57 23.42
N ILE A 1145 29.60 47.13 22.90
CA ILE A 1145 30.28 45.91 23.35
C ILE A 1145 31.05 46.18 24.65
N LYS A 1146 30.44 45.87 25.78
CA LYS A 1146 30.96 46.19 27.12
C LYS A 1146 32.07 45.23 27.57
N GLU A 1147 31.89 43.93 27.33
CA GLU A 1147 32.80 42.88 27.81
C GLU A 1147 32.80 41.69 26.84
N ILE A 1148 33.97 41.17 26.45
CA ILE A 1148 34.08 39.90 25.74
C ILE A 1148 34.13 38.75 26.76
N ILE A 1149 33.12 37.88 26.72
CA ILE A 1149 33.04 36.68 27.59
C ILE A 1149 33.86 35.53 27.00
N THR A 1150 33.78 35.33 25.68
CA THR A 1150 34.51 34.24 25.00
C THR A 1150 34.74 34.57 23.54
N ALA A 1151 35.99 34.51 23.11
CA ALA A 1151 36.40 34.52 21.72
C ALA A 1151 37.59 33.56 21.58
N LYS A 1152 37.40 32.44 20.88
CA LYS A 1152 38.47 31.46 20.64
C LYS A 1152 38.66 31.33 19.15
N ASN A 1153 39.90 31.40 18.67
CA ASN A 1153 40.18 31.25 17.24
C ASN A 1153 39.76 29.89 16.63
N THR A 1154 39.51 28.88 17.47
CA THR A 1154 38.93 27.59 17.05
C THR A 1154 37.42 27.65 16.76
N GLN A 1155 36.76 28.75 17.13
CA GLN A 1155 35.33 28.98 16.98
C GLN A 1155 35.07 30.09 15.93
N THR A 1156 33.84 30.14 15.42
CA THR A 1156 33.36 31.15 14.46
C THR A 1156 32.34 32.09 15.10
N VAL A 1157 32.43 32.25 16.43
CA VAL A 1157 31.49 33.01 17.26
C VAL A 1157 32.24 33.78 18.34
N ILE A 1158 31.69 34.92 18.75
CA ILE A 1158 32.13 35.75 19.86
C ILE A 1158 30.95 35.89 20.83
N ILE A 1159 31.17 35.69 22.12
CA ILE A 1159 30.16 35.90 23.16
C ILE A 1159 30.54 37.16 23.92
N ALA A 1160 29.63 38.13 24.02
CA ALA A 1160 29.86 39.41 24.66
C ALA A 1160 28.68 39.82 25.56
N LYS A 1161 28.95 40.69 26.53
CA LYS A 1161 27.92 41.51 27.17
C LYS A 1161 27.82 42.84 26.45
N VAL A 1162 26.60 43.31 26.23
CA VAL A 1162 26.32 44.55 25.55
C VAL A 1162 25.34 45.41 26.32
N ASP A 1163 25.50 46.72 26.17
CA ASP A 1163 24.50 47.69 26.60
C ASP A 1163 23.86 48.30 25.34
N ILE A 1164 22.55 48.53 25.37
CA ILE A 1164 21.77 49.13 24.28
C ILE A 1164 20.94 50.25 24.88
N LYS A 1165 21.05 51.45 24.34
CA LYS A 1165 20.16 52.56 24.72
C LYS A 1165 18.88 52.48 23.92
N GLY A 1166 17.73 52.64 24.58
CA GLY A 1166 16.40 52.53 23.97
C GLY A 1166 15.74 53.86 23.60
#